data_AF-A0A3E0P373-F1
#
_entry.id   AF-A0A3E0P373-F1
#
_cell.length_a   1.000
_cell.length_b   1.000
_cell.length_c   1.000
_cell.angle_alpha   90.00
_cell.angle_beta   90.00
_cell.angle_gamma   90.00
#
_symmetry.space_group_name_H-M   'P 1'
#
loop_
_entity.id
_entity.type
_entity.pdbx_description
1 polymer ?
#
loop_
_entity_poly.entity_id
_entity_poly.type
_entity_poly.pdbx_seq_one_letter_code
_entity_poly.pdbx_strand_id
1 'polypeptide(L)'
;MLVIVAVLAVRLGLTAARLDTAPGVLAVMLQDSTVGWLGWGHQRLIDAPAGRQADYWLDESERILAEHHTSEMARGAAWMLDSPGPGFLKRHLRATTLPVIPVDSDREAVAAERELFSSKASGECLALAELATQLAPGDPKAWRTRALLQFTPETVPRDKAWRAALEEGVRHDPENALYDYLIAAHLWTLSTGLAETDADIVVTVDDREQADEALALFEAGLTKQFPHPSSDDWHPILLFLKQSGVPRHEHPGLLQSRSIESRERLLWFWLARIQLQQAEQEPVAKRLGRIRNCLRLAQQISASADAWDVHTAQQICDVAAMTGHELRNKHRSELSSAEVQALEDDLVQIHEQNLVWRTALSQLSTTQPTPQHLPLVVVRGMLLAWALPFTLLLIAIAALAALPTTRVGRIRGAGSRPLGSVPIAICWCTALLLSFTLLGLAPAEVIGRDAQNAAAIVLMVAVPLGLIATVAIWRLRRGAGRPRFRTFIVATVALAVLARVATVEFAKPPRNDLYVPPRSFGGLDPAVLNEFGDLFQSGSLTWACFQWDAYSGWVAAIATALCLVAVWSWLRSRRTPDGIRSNWKTRVRSTLTGVRRSAAGAGLAGLVVFLALAPGYLRFCQATYDSQMAFSLEDVDRRNELQAEIRAVESDPALMKQLRQEARGRASRGSLSNREKRRLNGLLLPNAP
;
A
#
# COMPACT_ATOMS: atom_id res chain seq x y z
N MET A 1 -25.72 -21.09 20.59
CA MET A 1 -25.17 -20.80 19.25
C MET A 1 -26.03 -19.82 18.46
N LEU A 2 -27.27 -20.15 18.05
CA LEU A 2 -28.11 -19.18 17.31
C LEU A 2 -28.38 -17.89 18.10
N VAL A 3 -28.64 -17.98 19.40
CA VAL A 3 -28.76 -16.79 20.28
C VAL A 3 -27.47 -15.96 20.31
N ILE A 4 -26.29 -16.62 20.35
CA ILE A 4 -24.99 -15.94 20.33
C ILE A 4 -24.81 -15.19 19.01
N VAL A 5 -25.11 -15.86 17.88
CA VAL A 5 -25.07 -15.24 16.55
C VAL A 5 -26.01 -14.04 16.47
N ALA A 6 -27.25 -14.18 16.95
CA ALA A 6 -28.22 -13.08 16.94
C ALA A 6 -27.74 -11.88 17.78
N VAL A 7 -27.23 -12.12 19.00
CA VAL A 7 -26.68 -11.06 19.87
C VAL A 7 -25.49 -10.37 19.21
N LEU A 8 -24.55 -11.12 18.64
CA LEU A 8 -23.38 -10.54 17.96
C LEU A 8 -23.76 -9.81 16.67
N ALA A 9 -24.76 -10.29 15.92
CA ALA A 9 -25.30 -9.60 14.75
C ALA A 9 -25.96 -8.27 15.12
N VAL A 10 -26.75 -8.24 16.21
CA VAL A 10 -27.32 -7.00 16.75
C VAL A 10 -26.21 -6.04 17.18
N ARG A 11 -25.17 -6.53 17.86
CA ARG A 11 -24.00 -5.72 18.23
C ARG A 11 -23.29 -5.13 17.01
N LEU A 12 -23.11 -5.93 15.95
CA LEU A 12 -22.52 -5.47 14.69
C LEU A 12 -23.38 -4.40 14.04
N GLY A 13 -24.69 -4.62 13.92
CA GLY A 13 -25.63 -3.63 13.36
C GLY A 13 -25.65 -2.32 14.14
N LEU A 14 -25.68 -2.38 15.47
CA LEU A 14 -25.60 -1.19 16.34
C LEU A 14 -24.26 -0.46 16.22
N THR A 15 -23.15 -1.20 16.01
CA THR A 15 -21.85 -0.57 15.81
C THR A 15 -21.77 0.08 14.43
N ALA A 16 -22.24 -0.61 13.39
CA ALA A 16 -22.25 -0.11 12.02
C ALA A 16 -23.13 1.14 11.86
N ALA A 17 -24.28 1.19 12.56
CA ALA A 17 -25.17 2.35 12.55
C ALA A 17 -24.60 3.60 13.26
N ARG A 18 -23.54 3.45 14.06
CA ARG A 18 -22.90 4.55 14.81
C ARG A 18 -21.63 5.09 14.15
N LEU A 19 -21.13 4.43 13.11
CA LEU A 19 -19.85 4.75 12.48
C LEU A 19 -20.09 5.07 11.01
N ASP A 20 -19.62 6.23 10.58
CA ASP A 20 -19.89 6.76 9.24
C ASP A 20 -19.28 5.91 8.11
N THR A 21 -18.13 5.29 8.36
CA THR A 21 -17.44 4.43 7.39
C THR A 21 -17.99 3.00 7.36
N ALA A 22 -18.66 2.56 8.43
CA ALA A 22 -18.92 1.15 8.66
C ALA A 22 -19.88 0.48 7.67
N PRO A 23 -20.99 1.10 7.23
CA PRO A 23 -21.87 0.48 6.23
C PRO A 23 -21.13 0.17 4.93
N GLY A 24 -20.30 1.10 4.46
CA GLY A 24 -19.48 0.92 3.27
C GLY A 24 -18.45 -0.19 3.44
N VAL A 25 -17.68 -0.17 4.54
CA VAL A 25 -16.70 -1.22 4.84
C VAL A 25 -17.35 -2.60 4.91
N LEU A 26 -18.50 -2.73 5.58
CA LEU A 26 -19.23 -4.00 5.66
C LEU A 26 -19.73 -4.46 4.29
N ALA A 27 -20.28 -3.56 3.47
CA ALA A 27 -20.75 -3.90 2.13
C ALA A 27 -19.61 -4.44 1.26
N VAL A 28 -18.45 -3.76 1.26
CA VAL A 28 -17.24 -4.21 0.55
C VAL A 28 -16.78 -5.57 1.07
N MET A 29 -16.64 -5.72 2.38
CA MET A 29 -16.22 -7.00 2.98
C MET A 29 -17.16 -8.15 2.59
N LEU A 30 -18.47 -7.92 2.64
CA LEU A 30 -19.47 -8.92 2.28
C LEU A 30 -19.44 -9.24 0.77
N GLN A 31 -19.38 -8.22 -0.08
CA GLN A 31 -19.34 -8.40 -1.54
C GLN A 31 -18.08 -9.16 -1.97
N ASP A 32 -16.90 -8.72 -1.52
CA ASP A 32 -15.62 -9.35 -1.85
C ASP A 32 -15.57 -10.81 -1.36
N SER A 33 -16.14 -11.07 -0.18
CA SER A 33 -16.18 -12.42 0.38
C SER A 33 -17.21 -13.33 -0.27
N THR A 34 -18.31 -12.79 -0.81
CA THR A 34 -19.44 -13.59 -1.33
C THR A 34 -19.37 -13.82 -2.83
N VAL A 35 -19.19 -12.75 -3.60
CA VAL A 35 -19.22 -12.75 -5.07
C VAL A 35 -17.94 -12.19 -5.68
N GLY A 36 -17.02 -11.64 -4.87
CA GLY A 36 -15.74 -11.10 -5.34
C GLY A 36 -14.90 -12.10 -6.15
N TRP A 37 -14.93 -13.37 -5.76
CA TRP A 37 -14.23 -14.45 -6.48
C TRP A 37 -14.81 -14.75 -7.88
N LEU A 38 -16.02 -14.27 -8.20
CA LEU A 38 -16.60 -14.30 -9.54
C LEU A 38 -16.18 -13.10 -10.41
N GLY A 39 -15.29 -12.24 -9.90
CA GLY A 39 -14.93 -10.96 -10.52
C GLY A 39 -15.95 -9.86 -10.26
N TRP A 40 -16.94 -10.08 -9.39
CA TRP A 40 -17.96 -9.09 -9.00
C TRP A 40 -17.62 -8.39 -7.69
N GLY A 41 -16.33 -8.24 -7.40
CA GLY A 41 -15.85 -7.54 -6.20
C GLY A 41 -16.27 -6.08 -6.23
N HIS A 42 -16.28 -5.44 -5.07
CA HIS A 42 -16.50 -3.99 -5.02
C HIS A 42 -15.35 -3.31 -5.75
N GLN A 43 -15.66 -2.68 -6.89
CA GLN A 43 -14.67 -1.95 -7.64
C GLN A 43 -14.64 -0.52 -7.09
N ARG A 44 -13.67 -0.25 -6.21
CA ARG A 44 -13.42 1.10 -5.69
C ARG A 44 -13.22 2.07 -6.85
N LEU A 45 -13.69 3.31 -6.70
CA LEU A 45 -13.61 4.31 -7.77
C LEU A 45 -12.15 4.56 -8.18
N ILE A 46 -11.24 4.61 -7.20
CA ILE A 46 -9.79 4.76 -7.43
C ILE A 46 -9.18 3.61 -8.25
N ASP A 47 -9.75 2.40 -8.21
CA ASP A 47 -9.29 1.24 -8.96
C ASP A 47 -9.99 1.11 -10.33
N ALA A 48 -10.90 2.03 -10.67
CA ALA A 48 -11.62 2.04 -11.94
C ALA A 48 -10.75 2.51 -13.11
N PRO A 49 -11.08 2.15 -14.37
CA PRO A 49 -10.34 2.68 -15.52
C PRO A 49 -10.45 4.21 -15.50
N ALA A 50 -9.39 4.87 -15.96
CA ALA A 50 -9.22 6.31 -15.81
C ALA A 50 -10.37 7.06 -16.52
N GLY A 51 -10.76 6.63 -17.71
CA GLY A 51 -11.92 7.20 -18.41
C GLY A 51 -13.23 7.16 -17.61
N ARG A 52 -13.45 6.13 -16.78
CA ARG A 52 -14.64 6.01 -15.92
C ARG A 52 -14.54 6.88 -14.66
N GLN A 53 -13.33 7.09 -14.16
CA GLN A 53 -13.09 8.05 -13.07
C GLN A 53 -13.42 9.47 -13.56
N ALA A 54 -12.99 9.84 -14.77
CA ALA A 54 -13.31 11.14 -15.36
C ALA A 54 -14.82 11.35 -15.49
N ASP A 55 -15.54 10.39 -16.09
CA ASP A 55 -17.00 10.47 -16.25
C ASP A 55 -17.71 10.67 -14.90
N TYR A 56 -17.33 9.88 -13.88
CA TYR A 56 -17.90 10.02 -12.54
C TYR A 56 -17.66 11.42 -11.95
N TRP A 57 -16.43 11.93 -12.04
CA TRP A 57 -16.10 13.23 -11.44
C TRP A 57 -16.75 14.39 -12.19
N LEU A 58 -16.91 14.31 -13.51
CA LEU A 58 -17.62 15.33 -14.29
C LEU A 58 -19.09 15.43 -13.86
N ASP A 59 -19.80 14.28 -13.84
CA ASP A 59 -21.21 14.22 -13.42
C ASP A 59 -21.38 14.74 -11.97
N GLU A 60 -20.45 14.36 -11.10
CA GLU A 60 -20.52 14.71 -9.69
C GLU A 60 -20.16 16.16 -9.41
N SER A 61 -19.23 16.73 -10.18
CA SER A 61 -18.90 18.15 -10.13
C SER A 61 -20.08 19.01 -10.56
N GLU A 62 -20.75 18.65 -11.66
CA GLU A 62 -21.96 19.36 -12.11
C GLU A 62 -23.06 19.32 -11.05
N ARG A 63 -23.36 18.13 -10.52
CA ARG A 63 -24.40 17.94 -9.50
C ARG A 63 -24.11 18.75 -8.23
N ILE A 64 -22.90 18.65 -7.69
CA ILE A 64 -22.53 19.33 -6.44
C ILE A 64 -22.51 20.84 -6.63
N LEU A 65 -22.01 21.36 -7.75
CA LEU A 65 -21.92 22.81 -7.97
C LEU A 65 -23.26 23.46 -8.31
N ALA A 66 -24.24 22.68 -8.79
CA ALA A 66 -25.63 23.13 -8.90
C ALA A 66 -26.26 23.38 -7.51
N GLU A 67 -25.86 22.61 -6.48
CA GLU A 67 -26.38 22.72 -5.11
C GLU A 67 -25.51 23.63 -4.21
N HIS A 68 -24.20 23.64 -4.44
CA HIS A 68 -23.19 24.28 -3.59
C HIS A 68 -22.22 25.12 -4.42
N HIS A 69 -22.70 26.28 -4.89
CA HIS A 69 -21.94 27.18 -5.75
C HIS A 69 -20.93 28.04 -4.97
N THR A 70 -19.87 27.42 -4.44
CA THR A 70 -18.82 28.10 -3.66
C THR A 70 -17.42 27.88 -4.24
N SER A 71 -16.49 28.79 -3.95
CA SER A 71 -15.10 28.68 -4.40
C SER A 71 -14.42 27.40 -3.90
N GLU A 72 -14.68 26.99 -2.65
CA GLU A 72 -14.13 25.75 -2.07
C GLU A 72 -14.62 24.50 -2.81
N MET A 73 -15.91 24.44 -3.16
CA MET A 73 -16.44 23.31 -3.91
C MET A 73 -15.87 23.27 -5.33
N ALA A 74 -15.72 24.41 -5.99
CA ALA A 74 -15.11 24.51 -7.31
C ALA A 74 -13.64 24.07 -7.29
N ARG A 75 -12.86 24.48 -6.27
CA ARG A 75 -11.47 24.02 -6.07
C ARG A 75 -11.39 22.52 -5.82
N GLY A 76 -12.23 21.99 -4.94
CA GLY A 76 -12.29 20.56 -4.64
C GLY A 76 -12.62 19.72 -5.88
N ALA A 77 -13.61 20.17 -6.65
CA ALA A 77 -14.00 19.57 -7.92
C ALA A 77 -12.85 19.58 -8.95
N ALA A 78 -12.19 20.73 -9.13
CA ALA A 78 -11.05 20.87 -10.04
C ALA A 78 -9.91 19.90 -9.68
N TRP A 79 -9.59 19.74 -8.40
CA TRP A 79 -8.60 18.75 -7.95
C TRP A 79 -9.00 17.29 -8.21
N MET A 80 -10.28 16.95 -8.15
CA MET A 80 -10.74 15.60 -8.51
C MET A 80 -10.63 15.33 -10.02
N LEU A 81 -10.72 16.38 -10.85
CA LEU A 81 -10.57 16.34 -12.31
C LEU A 81 -9.13 16.58 -12.80
N ASP A 82 -8.18 16.79 -11.89
CA ASP A 82 -6.77 16.98 -12.24
C ASP A 82 -6.15 15.71 -12.86
N SER A 83 -6.24 14.58 -12.17
CA SER A 83 -5.58 13.34 -12.59
C SER A 83 -6.35 12.08 -12.15
N PRO A 84 -6.21 10.94 -12.85
CA PRO A 84 -6.83 9.71 -12.39
C PRO A 84 -6.15 9.23 -11.10
N GLY A 85 -6.92 8.68 -10.17
CA GLY A 85 -6.34 8.04 -8.99
C GLY A 85 -5.55 6.78 -9.36
N PRO A 86 -4.43 6.46 -8.69
CA PRO A 86 -3.43 5.49 -9.17
C PRO A 86 -3.88 4.03 -9.12
N GLY A 87 -5.09 3.72 -8.64
CA GLY A 87 -5.56 2.34 -8.51
C GLY A 87 -5.74 1.63 -9.85
N PHE A 88 -5.99 2.36 -10.95
CA PHE A 88 -6.08 1.76 -12.29
C PHE A 88 -4.76 1.10 -12.73
N LEU A 89 -3.62 1.58 -12.23
CA LEU A 89 -2.29 1.05 -12.56
C LEU A 89 -2.18 -0.45 -12.31
N LYS A 90 -2.87 -0.97 -11.29
CA LYS A 90 -2.89 -2.39 -10.92
C LYS A 90 -3.28 -3.32 -12.07
N ARG A 91 -4.04 -2.83 -13.05
CA ARG A 91 -4.47 -3.59 -14.23
C ARG A 91 -3.38 -3.73 -15.28
N HIS A 92 -2.43 -2.80 -15.28
CA HIS A 92 -1.34 -2.70 -16.25
C HIS A 92 0.00 -3.18 -15.67
N LEU A 93 0.03 -3.51 -14.38
CA LEU A 93 1.14 -4.21 -13.76
C LEU A 93 1.22 -5.63 -14.34
N ARG A 94 2.22 -5.91 -15.18
CA ARG A 94 2.47 -7.28 -15.62
C ARG A 94 2.99 -8.06 -14.42
N ALA A 95 2.31 -9.14 -14.05
CA ALA A 95 2.85 -10.08 -13.09
C ALA A 95 4.08 -10.74 -13.70
N THR A 96 5.26 -10.17 -13.50
CA THR A 96 6.51 -10.82 -13.86
C THR A 96 6.63 -12.09 -13.03
N THR A 97 6.93 -13.21 -13.70
CA THR A 97 7.16 -14.51 -13.07
C THR A 97 8.43 -14.54 -12.20
N LEU A 98 9.13 -13.42 -12.04
CA LEU A 98 10.33 -13.27 -11.22
C LEU A 98 10.27 -12.00 -10.36
N PRO A 99 10.74 -12.04 -9.09
CA PRO A 99 10.33 -11.09 -8.05
C PRO A 99 11.22 -9.84 -7.88
N VAL A 100 12.22 -9.60 -8.75
CA VAL A 100 13.32 -8.65 -8.45
C VAL A 100 13.45 -7.49 -9.46
N ILE A 101 12.57 -7.39 -10.45
CA ILE A 101 12.62 -6.30 -11.46
C ILE A 101 11.46 -5.34 -11.18
N PRO A 102 11.64 -4.00 -11.33
CA PRO A 102 10.53 -3.05 -11.30
C PRO A 102 9.34 -3.63 -12.06
N VAL A 103 8.18 -3.63 -11.41
CA VAL A 103 6.95 -4.19 -11.99
C VAL A 103 6.81 -3.58 -13.37
N ASP A 104 7.00 -4.40 -14.40
CA ASP A 104 6.99 -3.94 -15.78
C ASP A 104 5.54 -3.55 -16.08
N SER A 105 5.25 -2.26 -15.89
CA SER A 105 3.96 -1.70 -16.23
C SER A 105 3.91 -1.58 -17.75
N ASP A 106 2.79 -1.94 -18.34
CA ASP A 106 2.51 -1.59 -19.73
C ASP A 106 2.44 -0.06 -19.84
N ARG A 107 3.58 0.59 -20.10
CA ARG A 107 3.74 2.05 -20.06
C ARG A 107 2.83 2.72 -21.08
N GLU A 108 2.71 2.13 -22.28
CA GLU A 108 1.82 2.61 -23.33
C GLU A 108 0.36 2.54 -22.88
N ALA A 109 -0.08 1.43 -22.28
CA ALA A 109 -1.45 1.34 -21.78
C ALA A 109 -1.73 2.30 -20.61
N VAL A 110 -0.76 2.49 -19.71
CA VAL A 110 -0.87 3.48 -18.62
C VAL A 110 -0.96 4.90 -19.18
N ALA A 111 -0.11 5.26 -20.15
CA ALA A 111 -0.14 6.55 -20.82
C ALA A 111 -1.47 6.77 -21.54
N ALA A 112 -2.00 5.75 -22.25
CA ALA A 112 -3.29 5.82 -22.92
C ALA A 112 -4.46 6.04 -21.96
N GLU A 113 -4.47 5.41 -20.79
CA GLU A 113 -5.50 5.65 -19.76
C GLU A 113 -5.39 7.06 -19.15
N ARG A 114 -4.17 7.55 -18.89
CA ARG A 114 -3.96 8.94 -18.44
C ARG A 114 -4.43 9.96 -19.49
N GLU A 115 -4.09 9.73 -20.75
CA GLU A 115 -4.52 10.57 -21.86
C GLU A 115 -6.03 10.55 -22.03
N LEU A 116 -6.66 9.37 -21.90
CA LEU A 116 -8.12 9.26 -21.93
C LEU A 116 -8.79 10.07 -20.82
N PHE A 117 -8.26 10.03 -19.59
CA PHE A 117 -8.76 10.88 -18.51
C PHE A 117 -8.56 12.36 -18.84
N SER A 118 -7.36 12.74 -19.27
CA SER A 118 -7.00 14.12 -19.61
C SER A 118 -7.90 14.70 -20.69
N SER A 119 -8.10 13.97 -21.79
CA SER A 119 -8.94 14.39 -22.92
C SER A 119 -10.39 14.66 -22.54
N LYS A 120 -10.91 14.02 -21.47
CA LYS A 120 -12.26 14.24 -20.95
C LYS A 120 -12.32 15.34 -19.89
N ALA A 121 -11.38 15.34 -18.95
CA ALA A 121 -11.48 16.11 -17.71
C ALA A 121 -10.69 17.42 -17.72
N SER A 122 -9.67 17.56 -18.57
CA SER A 122 -8.71 18.68 -18.47
C SER A 122 -9.35 20.05 -18.72
N GLY A 123 -10.28 20.15 -19.68
CA GLY A 123 -10.99 21.40 -19.94
C GLY A 123 -11.84 21.86 -18.75
N GLU A 124 -12.63 20.94 -18.19
CA GLU A 124 -13.49 21.23 -17.04
C GLU A 124 -12.66 21.50 -15.78
N CYS A 125 -11.55 20.79 -15.57
CA CYS A 125 -10.61 21.07 -14.49
C CYS A 125 -10.15 22.54 -14.49
N LEU A 126 -9.73 23.05 -15.65
CA LEU A 126 -9.31 24.44 -15.80
C LEU A 126 -10.47 25.43 -15.63
N ALA A 127 -11.65 25.12 -16.18
CA ALA A 127 -12.84 25.95 -16.05
C ALA A 127 -13.28 26.09 -14.59
N LEU A 128 -13.24 25.00 -13.82
CA LEU A 128 -13.58 25.00 -12.39
C LEU A 128 -12.53 25.72 -11.54
N ALA A 129 -11.26 25.58 -11.88
CA ALA A 129 -10.19 26.33 -11.22
C ALA A 129 -10.32 27.84 -11.47
N GLU A 130 -10.75 28.24 -12.67
CA GLU A 130 -11.09 29.63 -12.97
C GLU A 130 -12.36 30.09 -12.24
N LEU A 131 -13.43 29.31 -12.26
CA LEU A 131 -14.66 29.58 -11.52
C LEU A 131 -14.36 29.84 -10.03
N ALA A 132 -13.48 29.05 -9.42
CA ALA A 132 -13.04 29.27 -8.05
C ALA A 132 -12.45 30.67 -7.82
N THR A 133 -11.62 31.17 -8.75
CA THR A 133 -11.06 32.54 -8.69
C THR A 133 -12.11 33.61 -8.96
N GLN A 134 -13.11 33.33 -9.80
CA GLN A 134 -14.22 34.26 -10.04
C GLN A 134 -15.16 34.37 -8.82
N LEU A 135 -15.40 33.26 -8.12
CA LEU A 135 -16.23 33.21 -6.92
C LEU A 135 -15.54 33.83 -5.69
N ALA A 136 -14.21 33.78 -5.63
CA ALA A 136 -13.43 34.36 -4.54
C ALA A 136 -12.15 35.05 -5.07
N PRO A 137 -12.27 36.20 -5.76
CA PRO A 137 -11.13 36.86 -6.41
C PRO A 137 -10.10 37.43 -5.42
N GLY A 138 -10.52 37.64 -4.17
CA GLY A 138 -9.65 38.07 -3.07
C GLY A 138 -9.01 36.93 -2.28
N ASP A 139 -9.26 35.65 -2.63
CA ASP A 139 -8.64 34.50 -1.96
C ASP A 139 -7.37 34.06 -2.72
N PRO A 140 -6.16 34.29 -2.16
CA PRO A 140 -4.92 33.85 -2.79
C PRO A 140 -4.86 32.33 -3.03
N LYS A 141 -5.55 31.53 -2.20
CA LYS A 141 -5.54 30.07 -2.36
C LYS A 141 -6.22 29.62 -3.65
N ALA A 142 -7.29 30.29 -4.08
CA ALA A 142 -7.94 30.03 -5.35
C ALA A 142 -6.99 30.27 -6.53
N TRP A 143 -6.24 31.39 -6.50
CA TRP A 143 -5.26 31.73 -7.53
C TRP A 143 -4.10 30.73 -7.61
N ARG A 144 -3.57 30.31 -6.45
CA ARG A 144 -2.53 29.28 -6.35
C ARG A 144 -3.03 27.93 -6.88
N THR A 145 -4.27 27.53 -6.57
CA THR A 145 -4.89 26.32 -7.12
C THR A 145 -5.01 26.41 -8.65
N ARG A 146 -5.50 27.54 -9.18
CA ARG A 146 -5.57 27.76 -10.63
C ARG A 146 -4.19 27.66 -11.28
N ALA A 147 -3.17 28.25 -10.69
CA ALA A 147 -1.79 28.16 -11.17
C ALA A 147 -1.24 26.73 -11.22
N LEU A 148 -1.39 25.96 -10.13
CA LEU A 148 -0.92 24.57 -10.07
C LEU A 148 -1.66 23.67 -11.07
N LEU A 149 -2.95 23.90 -11.26
CA LEU A 149 -3.78 23.12 -12.18
C LEU A 149 -3.60 23.48 -13.65
N GLN A 150 -2.90 24.58 -13.99
CA GLN A 150 -2.46 24.84 -15.37
C GLN A 150 -1.52 23.76 -15.90
N PHE A 151 -0.88 22.99 -15.01
CA PHE A 151 0.08 21.96 -15.37
C PHE A 151 -0.45 20.57 -15.04
N THR A 152 -0.01 19.58 -15.81
CA THR A 152 -0.17 18.17 -15.45
C THR A 152 0.74 17.83 -14.26
N PRO A 153 0.56 16.66 -13.60
CA PRO A 153 1.51 16.17 -12.60
C PRO A 153 2.96 16.11 -13.11
N GLU A 154 3.15 15.90 -14.40
CA GLU A 154 4.43 15.87 -15.10
C GLU A 154 4.93 17.28 -15.52
N THR A 155 4.34 18.35 -15.00
CA THR A 155 4.73 19.76 -15.25
C THR A 155 4.56 20.24 -16.70
N VAL A 156 3.68 19.59 -17.47
CA VAL A 156 3.34 20.02 -18.83
C VAL A 156 2.11 20.94 -18.80
N PRO A 157 2.13 22.12 -19.44
CA PRO A 157 0.95 22.99 -19.51
C PRO A 157 -0.21 22.31 -20.23
N ARG A 158 -1.41 22.46 -19.68
CA ARG A 158 -2.65 21.91 -20.23
C ARG A 158 -3.29 22.80 -21.30
N ASP A 159 -3.11 24.10 -21.19
CA ASP A 159 -3.69 25.10 -22.09
C ASP A 159 -2.61 26.08 -22.56
N LYS A 160 -2.78 26.64 -23.77
CA LYS A 160 -1.81 27.59 -24.36
C LYS A 160 -1.75 28.93 -23.62
N ALA A 161 -2.81 29.32 -22.93
CA ALA A 161 -2.89 30.54 -22.12
C ALA A 161 -2.38 30.35 -20.69
N TRP A 162 -1.70 29.23 -20.37
CA TRP A 162 -1.15 28.96 -19.04
C TRP A 162 -0.35 30.13 -18.46
N ARG A 163 0.50 30.77 -19.28
CA ARG A 163 1.34 31.90 -18.85
C ARG A 163 0.51 33.10 -18.44
N ALA A 164 -0.53 33.44 -19.21
CA ALA A 164 -1.42 34.55 -18.88
C ALA A 164 -2.18 34.29 -17.56
N ALA A 165 -2.57 33.04 -17.29
CA ALA A 165 -3.21 32.67 -16.03
C ALA A 165 -2.24 32.82 -14.83
N LEU A 166 -0.96 32.50 -15.00
CA LEU A 166 0.06 32.72 -13.96
C LEU A 166 0.35 34.20 -13.73
N GLU A 167 0.48 34.99 -14.80
CA GLU A 167 0.67 36.45 -14.71
C GLU A 167 -0.54 37.15 -14.06
N GLU A 168 -1.76 36.64 -14.29
CA GLU A 168 -2.93 37.07 -13.54
C GLU A 168 -2.84 36.68 -12.06
N GLY A 169 -2.42 35.46 -11.74
CA GLY A 169 -2.17 35.03 -10.36
C GLY A 169 -1.17 35.93 -9.61
N VAL A 170 -0.08 36.34 -10.26
CA VAL A 170 0.90 37.29 -9.70
C VAL A 170 0.26 38.62 -9.33
N ARG A 171 -0.73 39.11 -10.09
CA ARG A 171 -1.43 40.37 -9.76
C ARG A 171 -2.27 40.26 -8.49
N HIS A 172 -2.79 39.07 -8.18
CA HIS A 172 -3.64 38.83 -7.02
C HIS A 172 -2.89 38.29 -5.80
N ASP A 173 -1.69 37.75 -5.98
CA ASP A 173 -0.84 37.17 -4.93
C ASP A 173 0.65 37.48 -5.20
N PRO A 174 1.05 38.77 -5.22
CA PRO A 174 2.36 39.21 -5.75
C PRO A 174 3.56 38.73 -4.95
N GLU A 175 3.39 38.50 -3.64
CA GLU A 175 4.45 38.07 -2.72
C GLU A 175 4.78 36.58 -2.84
N ASN A 176 4.00 35.81 -3.61
CA ASN A 176 4.18 34.38 -3.73
C ASN A 176 5.11 34.02 -4.90
N ALA A 177 6.17 33.26 -4.59
CA ALA A 177 7.17 32.81 -5.57
C ALA A 177 6.68 31.67 -6.47
N LEU A 178 5.56 31.02 -6.13
CA LEU A 178 5.02 29.86 -6.85
C LEU A 178 4.87 30.13 -8.36
N TYR A 179 4.34 31.30 -8.74
CA TYR A 179 4.07 31.63 -10.13
C TYR A 179 5.36 31.72 -10.95
N ASP A 180 6.38 32.42 -10.44
CA ASP A 180 7.67 32.55 -11.14
C ASP A 180 8.36 31.19 -11.25
N TYR A 181 8.25 30.37 -10.20
CA TYR A 181 8.80 29.02 -10.16
C TYR A 181 8.14 28.05 -11.15
N LEU A 182 6.82 28.13 -11.33
CA LEU A 182 6.13 27.34 -12.35
C LEU A 182 6.54 27.75 -13.76
N ILE A 183 6.64 29.07 -14.04
CA ILE A 183 7.10 29.55 -15.35
C ILE A 183 8.56 29.15 -15.58
N ALA A 184 9.43 29.37 -14.59
CA ALA A 184 10.85 29.03 -14.66
C ALA A 184 11.08 27.54 -14.90
N ALA A 185 10.40 26.67 -14.14
CA ALA A 185 10.52 25.22 -14.31
C ALA A 185 10.11 24.79 -15.72
N HIS A 186 8.99 25.32 -16.24
CA HIS A 186 8.52 24.95 -17.56
C HIS A 186 9.41 25.46 -18.69
N LEU A 187 9.80 26.75 -18.66
CA LEU A 187 10.75 27.31 -19.64
C LEU A 187 12.07 26.55 -19.62
N TRP A 188 12.53 26.14 -18.43
CA TRP A 188 13.72 25.31 -18.32
C TRP A 188 13.56 23.97 -19.06
N THR A 189 12.44 23.28 -18.86
CA THR A 189 12.14 22.01 -19.56
C THR A 189 12.10 22.18 -21.07
N LEU A 190 11.61 23.32 -21.58
CA LEU A 190 11.62 23.61 -23.02
C LEU A 190 13.01 23.97 -23.55
N SER A 191 13.81 24.64 -22.73
CA SER A 191 15.13 25.12 -23.12
C SER A 191 16.24 24.09 -23.03
N THR A 192 15.97 22.90 -22.47
CA THR A 192 16.98 21.89 -22.18
C THR A 192 16.73 20.53 -22.83
N GLY A 193 17.81 19.93 -23.33
CA GLY A 193 17.87 18.56 -23.85
C GLY A 193 18.60 17.62 -22.90
N LEU A 194 18.40 16.32 -23.07
CA LEU A 194 19.20 15.27 -22.43
C LEU A 194 20.16 14.68 -23.47
N ALA A 195 21.46 14.84 -23.25
CA ALA A 195 22.49 14.18 -24.03
C ALA A 195 23.06 13.00 -23.22
N GLU A 196 22.88 11.79 -23.74
CA GLU A 196 23.56 10.62 -23.19
C GLU A 196 25.04 10.66 -23.58
N THR A 197 25.91 10.58 -22.57
CA THR A 197 27.33 10.31 -22.74
C THR A 197 27.64 8.90 -22.23
N ASP A 198 28.77 8.32 -22.64
CA ASP A 198 29.17 6.95 -22.26
C ASP A 198 29.24 6.69 -20.74
N ALA A 199 29.22 7.73 -19.91
CA ALA A 199 29.30 7.64 -18.46
C ALA A 199 28.21 8.40 -17.68
N ASP A 200 27.45 9.30 -18.32
CA ASP A 200 26.50 10.16 -17.60
C ASP A 200 25.40 10.77 -18.51
N ILE A 201 24.29 11.20 -17.91
CA ILE A 201 23.24 11.97 -18.60
C ILE A 201 23.52 13.46 -18.37
N VAL A 202 24.00 14.13 -19.42
CA VAL A 202 24.31 15.56 -19.38
C VAL A 202 23.12 16.37 -19.89
N VAL A 203 22.73 17.41 -19.18
CA VAL A 203 21.69 18.35 -19.64
C VAL A 203 22.33 19.38 -20.57
N THR A 204 21.84 19.50 -21.80
CA THR A 204 22.27 20.55 -22.75
C THR A 204 21.27 21.69 -22.74
N VAL A 205 21.74 22.92 -22.95
CA VAL A 205 20.88 24.08 -23.18
C VAL A 205 20.71 24.24 -24.69
N ASP A 206 19.52 23.95 -25.18
CA ASP A 206 19.18 23.97 -26.61
C ASP A 206 18.64 25.35 -27.03
N ASP A 207 17.93 26.04 -26.14
CA ASP A 207 17.45 27.41 -26.33
C ASP A 207 17.99 28.32 -25.22
N ARG A 208 18.97 29.15 -25.57
CA ARG A 208 19.63 30.03 -24.59
C ARG A 208 18.72 31.15 -24.09
N GLU A 209 17.86 31.69 -24.94
CA GLU A 209 16.98 32.81 -24.59
C GLU A 209 15.95 32.36 -23.56
N GLN A 210 15.32 31.21 -23.79
CA GLN A 210 14.38 30.63 -22.82
C GLN A 210 15.07 30.21 -21.52
N ALA A 211 16.29 29.66 -21.58
CA ALA A 211 17.04 29.30 -20.39
C ALA A 211 17.41 30.51 -19.53
N ASP A 212 17.80 31.62 -20.16
CA ASP A 212 18.13 32.87 -19.46
C ASP A 212 16.85 33.53 -18.90
N GLU A 213 15.70 33.47 -19.61
CA GLU A 213 14.40 33.92 -19.08
C GLU A 213 13.94 33.07 -17.87
N ALA A 214 14.04 31.74 -17.99
CA ALA A 214 13.74 30.81 -16.89
C ALA A 214 14.55 31.14 -15.65
N LEU A 215 15.84 31.44 -15.85
CA LEU A 215 16.72 31.79 -14.75
C LEU A 215 16.34 33.13 -14.12
N ALA A 216 16.04 34.15 -14.93
CA ALA A 216 15.62 35.46 -14.42
C ALA A 216 14.34 35.36 -13.57
N LEU A 217 13.37 34.53 -14.00
CA LEU A 217 12.15 34.26 -13.23
C LEU A 217 12.43 33.50 -11.95
N PHE A 218 13.31 32.49 -11.98
CA PHE A 218 13.72 31.79 -10.78
C PHE A 218 14.39 32.73 -9.78
N GLU A 219 15.30 33.59 -10.23
CA GLU A 219 15.96 34.60 -9.38
C GLU A 219 14.96 35.62 -8.83
N ALA A 220 13.97 36.05 -9.63
CA ALA A 220 12.86 36.88 -9.16
C ALA A 220 12.06 36.16 -8.05
N GLY A 221 11.76 34.87 -8.23
CA GLY A 221 11.11 34.05 -7.21
C GLY A 221 11.90 33.97 -5.90
N LEU A 222 13.23 33.92 -5.95
CA LEU A 222 14.09 33.90 -4.74
C LEU A 222 14.05 35.21 -3.93
N THR A 223 13.71 36.33 -4.58
CA THR A 223 13.54 37.63 -3.91
C THR A 223 12.24 37.74 -3.12
N LYS A 224 11.24 36.92 -3.45
CA LYS A 224 9.95 36.88 -2.76
C LYS A 224 10.05 36.18 -1.40
N GLN A 225 9.04 36.34 -0.55
CA GLN A 225 9.10 35.87 0.83
C GLN A 225 8.97 34.34 0.93
N PHE A 226 8.02 33.77 0.20
CA PHE A 226 7.70 32.34 0.28
C PHE A 226 7.08 31.83 -1.03
N PRO A 227 7.37 30.59 -1.45
CA PRO A 227 6.52 29.82 -2.32
C PRO A 227 5.48 29.13 -1.44
N HIS A 228 4.26 29.65 -1.40
CA HIS A 228 3.17 28.96 -0.72
C HIS A 228 2.29 28.32 -1.77
N PRO A 229 2.54 27.06 -2.13
CA PRO A 229 1.57 26.31 -2.91
C PRO A 229 0.24 26.20 -2.14
N SER A 230 -0.89 26.03 -2.84
CA SER A 230 -2.18 25.81 -2.16
C SER A 230 -2.32 24.39 -1.60
N SER A 231 -1.22 23.65 -1.42
CA SER A 231 -1.18 22.24 -1.03
C SER A 231 -1.86 21.94 0.27
N ASP A 232 -1.67 22.85 1.21
CA ASP A 232 -2.14 22.77 2.59
C ASP A 232 -3.67 22.78 2.72
N ASP A 233 -4.38 22.84 1.60
CA ASP A 233 -5.83 22.95 1.54
C ASP A 233 -6.42 21.67 0.95
N TRP A 234 -6.12 20.54 1.58
CA TRP A 234 -6.91 19.32 1.47
C TRP A 234 -8.39 19.58 1.78
N HIS A 235 -8.69 20.67 2.50
CA HIS A 235 -10.02 21.09 2.92
C HIS A 235 -11.05 21.18 1.76
N PRO A 236 -10.83 21.97 0.69
CA PRO A 236 -11.67 21.94 -0.52
C PRO A 236 -12.00 20.54 -1.06
N ILE A 237 -10.99 19.66 -1.18
CA ILE A 237 -11.19 18.29 -1.67
C ILE A 237 -12.06 17.51 -0.69
N LEU A 238 -11.80 17.63 0.61
CA LEU A 238 -12.58 16.97 1.64
C LEU A 238 -14.03 17.45 1.69
N LEU A 239 -14.27 18.75 1.55
CA LEU A 239 -15.60 19.32 1.47
C LEU A 239 -16.35 18.76 0.26
N PHE A 240 -15.70 18.75 -0.90
CA PHE A 240 -16.26 18.18 -2.13
C PHE A 240 -16.57 16.68 -1.97
N LEU A 241 -15.62 15.88 -1.47
CA LEU A 241 -15.82 14.45 -1.24
C LEU A 241 -16.96 14.16 -0.25
N LYS A 242 -17.13 14.98 0.80
CA LYS A 242 -18.24 14.86 1.75
C LYS A 242 -19.62 15.10 1.11
N GLN A 243 -19.69 15.91 0.05
CA GLN A 243 -20.91 16.11 -0.74
C GLN A 243 -21.08 15.07 -1.84
N SER A 244 -20.04 14.27 -2.11
CA SER A 244 -20.08 13.27 -3.16
C SER A 244 -20.84 12.00 -2.75
N GLY A 245 -21.31 11.24 -3.75
CA GLY A 245 -21.90 9.91 -3.59
C GLY A 245 -20.87 8.83 -3.26
N VAL A 246 -19.58 9.15 -3.17
CA VAL A 246 -18.54 8.19 -2.83
C VAL A 246 -18.70 7.74 -1.38
N PRO A 247 -18.59 6.43 -1.08
CA PRO A 247 -18.57 5.97 0.29
C PRO A 247 -17.40 6.55 1.10
N ARG A 248 -17.67 7.02 2.33
CA ARG A 248 -16.66 7.63 3.21
C ARG A 248 -15.38 6.82 3.42
N HIS A 249 -15.48 5.50 3.43
CA HIS A 249 -14.31 4.62 3.60
C HIS A 249 -13.34 4.67 2.40
N GLU A 250 -13.74 5.21 1.25
CA GLU A 250 -12.88 5.44 0.09
C GLU A 250 -12.23 6.82 0.07
N HIS A 251 -12.74 7.79 0.86
CA HIS A 251 -12.24 9.18 0.84
C HIS A 251 -10.74 9.26 1.08
N PRO A 252 -10.13 8.56 2.06
CA PRO A 252 -8.70 8.72 2.28
C PRO A 252 -7.84 8.27 1.10
N GLY A 253 -8.28 7.23 0.38
CA GLY A 253 -7.59 6.78 -0.82
C GLY A 253 -7.69 7.81 -1.95
N LEU A 254 -8.87 8.42 -2.12
CA LEU A 254 -9.07 9.48 -3.11
C LEU A 254 -8.32 10.76 -2.77
N LEU A 255 -8.30 11.15 -1.49
CA LEU A 255 -7.54 12.28 -1.00
C LEU A 255 -6.04 12.08 -1.26
N GLN A 256 -5.47 10.98 -0.76
CA GLN A 256 -4.06 10.64 -0.98
C GLN A 256 -3.69 10.48 -2.46
N SER A 257 -4.67 10.21 -3.33
CA SER A 257 -4.43 10.13 -4.77
C SER A 257 -4.23 11.47 -5.45
N ARG A 258 -4.71 12.58 -4.86
CA ARG A 258 -4.47 13.90 -5.42
C ARG A 258 -3.01 14.23 -5.09
N SER A 259 -2.16 14.13 -6.10
CA SER A 259 -0.70 14.25 -6.03
C SER A 259 -0.23 15.68 -5.74
N ILE A 260 -0.89 16.41 -4.84
CA ILE A 260 -0.64 17.83 -4.58
C ILE A 260 0.77 18.00 -3.97
N GLU A 261 0.99 17.39 -2.80
CA GLU A 261 2.29 17.37 -2.12
C GLU A 261 3.40 16.81 -3.02
N SER A 262 3.09 15.76 -3.79
CA SER A 262 4.07 15.14 -4.69
C SER A 262 4.41 16.05 -5.88
N ARG A 263 3.47 16.85 -6.41
CA ARG A 263 3.72 17.79 -7.51
C ARG A 263 4.64 18.92 -7.07
N GLU A 264 4.39 19.47 -5.89
CA GLU A 264 5.22 20.54 -5.34
C GLU A 264 6.60 20.05 -4.98
N ARG A 265 6.67 18.88 -4.33
CA ARG A 265 7.93 18.22 -4.06
C ARG A 265 8.73 18.04 -5.35
N LEU A 266 8.10 17.54 -6.42
CA LEU A 266 8.75 17.42 -7.73
C LEU A 266 9.20 18.79 -8.25
N LEU A 267 8.36 19.82 -8.21
CA LEU A 267 8.74 21.19 -8.62
C LEU A 267 9.99 21.67 -7.87
N TRP A 268 10.03 21.53 -6.55
CA TRP A 268 11.17 21.93 -5.72
C TRP A 268 12.44 21.15 -6.05
N PHE A 269 12.33 19.83 -6.24
CA PHE A 269 13.47 19.03 -6.67
C PHE A 269 13.95 19.41 -8.06
N TRP A 270 13.04 19.67 -8.99
CA TRP A 270 13.38 20.11 -10.33
C TRP A 270 14.14 21.43 -10.29
N LEU A 271 13.64 22.45 -9.59
CA LEU A 271 14.32 23.75 -9.47
C LEU A 271 15.69 23.64 -8.80
N ALA A 272 15.81 22.87 -7.72
CA ALA A 272 17.10 22.63 -7.07
C ALA A 272 18.07 21.91 -8.01
N ARG A 273 17.61 20.86 -8.70
CA ARG A 273 18.42 20.10 -9.66
C ARG A 273 18.93 20.99 -10.78
N ILE A 274 18.07 21.86 -11.32
CA ILE A 274 18.44 22.81 -12.37
C ILE A 274 19.61 23.70 -11.94
N GLN A 275 19.53 24.28 -10.75
CA GLN A 275 20.61 25.13 -10.22
C GLN A 275 21.92 24.34 -10.07
N LEU A 276 21.85 23.10 -9.59
CA LEU A 276 23.04 22.26 -9.40
C LEU A 276 23.66 21.81 -10.72
N GLN A 277 22.84 21.47 -11.72
CA GLN A 277 23.33 21.13 -13.06
C GLN A 277 23.97 22.34 -13.75
N GLN A 278 23.37 23.52 -13.65
CA GLN A 278 24.01 24.75 -14.12
C GLN A 278 25.34 25.00 -13.41
N ALA A 279 25.42 24.74 -12.11
CA ALA A 279 26.66 24.89 -11.36
C ALA A 279 27.77 24.02 -11.98
N GLU A 280 27.51 22.80 -12.42
CA GLU A 280 28.55 21.95 -13.03
C GLU A 280 29.14 22.54 -14.33
N GLN A 281 28.34 23.30 -15.07
CA GLN A 281 28.73 23.88 -16.36
C GLN A 281 29.34 25.28 -16.25
N GLU A 282 29.10 25.98 -15.15
CA GLU A 282 29.55 27.35 -14.95
C GLU A 282 30.96 27.44 -14.30
N PRO A 283 31.68 28.57 -14.48
CA PRO A 283 32.92 28.84 -13.74
C PRO A 283 32.70 28.79 -12.23
N VAL A 284 33.72 28.38 -11.48
CA VAL A 284 33.69 28.16 -10.01
C VAL A 284 33.00 29.28 -9.23
N ALA A 285 33.26 30.54 -9.56
CA ALA A 285 32.64 31.69 -8.89
C ALA A 285 31.11 31.73 -9.00
N LYS A 286 30.54 31.31 -10.14
CA LYS A 286 29.09 31.23 -10.34
C LYS A 286 28.47 30.00 -9.67
N ARG A 287 29.22 28.89 -9.58
CA ARG A 287 28.78 27.66 -8.89
C ARG A 287 28.38 27.92 -7.44
N LEU A 288 29.15 28.74 -6.74
CA LEU A 288 28.86 29.13 -5.36
C LEU A 288 27.52 29.88 -5.26
N GLY A 289 27.23 30.76 -6.22
CA GLY A 289 25.93 31.43 -6.33
C GLY A 289 24.76 30.45 -6.50
N ARG A 290 24.93 29.43 -7.35
CA ARG A 290 23.90 28.38 -7.56
C ARG A 290 23.63 27.55 -6.31
N ILE A 291 24.67 27.20 -5.56
CA ILE A 291 24.51 26.51 -4.27
C ILE A 291 23.71 27.38 -3.31
N ARG A 292 24.06 28.68 -3.18
CA ARG A 292 23.32 29.63 -2.33
C ARG A 292 21.86 29.80 -2.75
N ASN A 293 21.58 29.78 -4.05
CA ASN A 293 20.22 29.79 -4.56
C ASN A 293 19.41 28.56 -4.10
N CYS A 294 20.00 27.37 -4.10
CA CYS A 294 19.36 26.17 -3.56
C CYS A 294 19.05 26.31 -2.05
N LEU A 295 19.93 26.97 -1.30
CA LEU A 295 19.72 27.23 0.12
C LEU A 295 18.60 28.22 0.36
N ARG A 296 18.59 29.29 -0.43
CA ARG A 296 17.53 30.28 -0.38
C ARG A 296 16.18 29.64 -0.70
N LEU A 297 16.13 28.76 -1.71
CA LEU A 297 14.94 27.98 -2.05
C LEU A 297 14.52 27.06 -0.88
N ALA A 298 15.45 26.31 -0.27
CA ALA A 298 15.14 25.45 0.86
C ALA A 298 14.63 26.25 2.09
N GLN A 299 15.21 27.42 2.35
CA GLN A 299 14.75 28.33 3.41
C GLN A 299 13.34 28.84 3.14
N GLN A 300 13.08 29.26 1.91
CA GLN A 300 11.76 29.68 1.45
C GLN A 300 10.71 28.58 1.61
N ILE A 301 11.03 27.34 1.21
CA ILE A 301 10.15 26.17 1.39
C ILE A 301 9.92 25.90 2.87
N SER A 302 10.98 25.86 3.69
CA SER A 302 10.82 25.61 5.13
C SER A 302 10.02 26.69 5.87
N ALA A 303 9.95 27.90 5.31
CA ALA A 303 9.20 29.01 5.89
C ALA A 303 7.67 28.85 5.72
N SER A 304 7.19 28.02 4.78
CA SER A 304 5.77 27.64 4.70
C SER A 304 5.31 26.84 5.94
N ALA A 305 6.28 26.16 6.56
CA ALA A 305 6.21 25.40 7.80
C ALA A 305 5.33 24.16 7.83
N ASP A 306 5.04 23.55 6.68
CA ASP A 306 4.57 22.15 6.64
C ASP A 306 5.72 21.18 6.98
N ALA A 307 5.43 20.13 7.76
CA ALA A 307 6.36 19.05 8.04
C ALA A 307 6.89 18.37 6.77
N TRP A 308 6.05 18.26 5.73
CA TRP A 308 6.47 17.73 4.43
C TRP A 308 7.40 18.68 3.68
N ASP A 309 7.11 19.98 3.72
CA ASP A 309 7.98 21.01 3.16
C ASP A 309 9.32 21.05 3.88
N VAL A 310 9.34 20.89 5.21
CA VAL A 310 10.58 20.76 5.99
C VAL A 310 11.38 19.53 5.54
N HIS A 311 10.74 18.39 5.28
CA HIS A 311 11.45 17.22 4.76
C HIS A 311 12.03 17.46 3.36
N THR A 312 11.28 18.15 2.48
CA THR A 312 11.72 18.50 1.13
C THR A 312 12.87 19.50 1.15
N ALA A 313 12.75 20.56 1.95
CA ALA A 313 13.81 21.53 2.20
C ALA A 313 15.07 20.84 2.73
N GLN A 314 14.92 19.90 3.66
CA GLN A 314 16.04 19.13 4.19
C GLN A 314 16.76 18.31 3.12
N GLN A 315 16.00 17.66 2.22
CA GLN A 315 16.56 16.92 1.08
C GLN A 315 17.29 17.86 0.11
N ILE A 316 16.75 19.03 -0.21
CA ILE A 316 17.41 20.05 -1.05
C ILE A 316 18.72 20.51 -0.39
N CYS A 317 18.70 20.80 0.92
CA CYS A 317 19.87 21.14 1.71
C CYS A 317 20.92 20.03 1.70
N ASP A 318 20.52 18.77 1.86
CA ASP A 318 21.43 17.62 1.84
C ASP A 318 22.12 17.48 0.46
N VAL A 319 21.39 17.71 -0.64
CA VAL A 319 21.98 17.72 -2.00
C VAL A 319 22.90 18.94 -2.19
N ALA A 320 22.48 20.15 -1.81
CA ALA A 320 23.30 21.36 -1.92
C ALA A 320 24.60 21.24 -1.12
N ALA A 321 24.56 20.65 0.07
CA ALA A 321 25.74 20.38 0.89
C ALA A 321 26.69 19.38 0.20
N MET A 322 26.15 18.34 -0.44
CA MET A 322 26.96 17.39 -1.20
C MET A 322 27.72 18.09 -2.34
N THR A 323 27.02 18.89 -3.14
CA THR A 323 27.63 19.65 -4.24
C THR A 323 28.64 20.68 -3.73
N GLY A 324 28.36 21.34 -2.60
CA GLY A 324 29.30 22.25 -1.95
C GLY A 324 30.58 21.55 -1.47
N HIS A 325 30.46 20.36 -0.87
CA HIS A 325 31.63 19.56 -0.51
C HIS A 325 32.45 19.13 -1.72
N GLU A 326 31.77 18.73 -2.80
CA GLU A 326 32.43 18.36 -4.04
C GLU A 326 33.18 19.54 -4.65
N LEU A 327 32.54 20.72 -4.73
CA LEU A 327 33.16 21.96 -5.19
C LEU A 327 34.40 22.29 -4.36
N ARG A 328 34.28 22.25 -3.03
CA ARG A 328 35.41 22.51 -2.11
C ARG A 328 36.56 21.53 -2.33
N ASN A 329 36.27 20.25 -2.51
CA ASN A 329 37.31 19.22 -2.57
C ASN A 329 37.98 19.13 -3.95
N LYS A 330 37.19 19.20 -5.03
CA LYS A 330 37.69 19.07 -6.41
C LYS A 330 38.32 20.36 -6.92
N HIS A 331 37.76 21.51 -6.55
CA HIS A 331 38.14 22.82 -7.09
C HIS A 331 38.78 23.74 -6.04
N ARG A 332 39.35 23.17 -4.96
CA ARG A 332 39.94 23.98 -3.87
C ARG A 332 40.97 24.99 -4.35
N SER A 333 41.81 24.60 -5.30
CA SER A 333 42.88 25.45 -5.85
C SER A 333 42.36 26.58 -6.73
N GLU A 334 41.10 26.49 -7.18
CA GLU A 334 40.45 27.50 -8.03
C GLU A 334 39.66 28.52 -7.20
N LEU A 335 39.44 28.24 -5.91
CA LEU A 335 38.74 29.12 -4.98
C LEU A 335 39.72 30.00 -4.21
N SER A 336 39.40 31.28 -4.06
CA SER A 336 40.11 32.15 -3.12
C SER A 336 39.84 31.70 -1.67
N SER A 337 40.74 32.05 -0.75
CA SER A 337 40.57 31.75 0.68
C SER A 337 39.25 32.33 1.24
N ALA A 338 38.80 33.47 0.72
CA ALA A 338 37.53 34.09 1.10
C ALA A 338 36.32 33.28 0.59
N GLU A 339 36.36 32.76 -0.64
CA GLU A 339 35.30 31.91 -1.18
C GLU A 339 35.24 30.55 -0.50
N VAL A 340 36.39 29.96 -0.16
CA VAL A 340 36.43 28.72 0.64
C VAL A 340 35.78 28.94 2.00
N GLN A 341 36.14 30.02 2.69
CA GLN A 341 35.56 30.33 4.00
C GLN A 341 34.05 30.57 3.89
N ALA A 342 33.61 31.35 2.89
CA ALA A 342 32.19 31.61 2.69
C ALA A 342 31.41 30.33 2.36
N LEU A 343 31.97 29.42 1.56
CA LEU A 343 31.37 28.11 1.28
C LEU A 343 31.31 27.23 2.54
N GLU A 344 32.33 27.28 3.40
CA GLU A 344 32.31 26.55 4.67
C GLU A 344 31.26 27.11 5.63
N ASP A 345 31.11 28.44 5.70
CA ASP A 345 30.08 29.09 6.49
C ASP A 345 28.67 28.72 5.97
N ASP A 346 28.47 28.73 4.65
CA ASP A 346 27.23 28.28 3.99
C ASP A 346 26.94 26.80 4.33
N LEU A 347 27.94 25.90 4.26
CA LEU A 347 27.82 24.49 4.62
C LEU A 347 27.48 24.27 6.10
N VAL A 348 28.04 25.08 6.99
CA VAL A 348 27.70 25.05 8.42
C VAL A 348 26.24 25.46 8.62
N GLN A 349 25.80 26.54 7.98
CA GLN A 349 24.42 27.02 8.05
C GLN A 349 23.42 25.96 7.56
N ILE A 350 23.73 25.29 6.44
CA ILE A 350 22.92 24.20 5.89
C ILE A 350 22.74 23.08 6.92
N HIS A 351 23.85 22.60 7.47
CA HIS A 351 23.82 21.49 8.40
C HIS A 351 23.15 21.88 9.72
N GLU A 352 23.33 23.11 10.20
CA GLU A 352 22.64 23.64 11.38
C GLU A 352 21.12 23.64 11.17
N GLN A 353 20.62 24.20 10.05
CA GLN A 353 19.19 24.20 9.73
C GLN A 353 18.61 22.78 9.62
N ASN A 354 19.31 21.88 8.92
CA ASN A 354 18.89 20.47 8.82
C ASN A 354 18.83 19.77 10.18
N LEU A 355 19.74 20.10 11.10
CA LEU A 355 19.74 19.56 12.45
C LEU A 355 18.57 20.11 13.28
N VAL A 356 18.31 21.42 13.21
CA VAL A 356 17.17 22.05 13.90
C VAL A 356 15.86 21.38 13.48
N TRP A 357 15.63 21.23 12.17
CA TRP A 357 14.42 20.61 11.65
C TRP A 357 14.27 19.14 12.05
N ARG A 358 15.34 18.35 11.96
CA ARG A 358 15.31 16.95 12.41
C ARG A 358 15.01 16.83 13.90
N THR A 359 15.58 17.72 14.72
CA THR A 359 15.33 17.74 16.16
C THR A 359 13.89 18.10 16.46
N ALA A 360 13.35 19.17 15.86
CA ALA A 360 11.95 19.58 16.03
C ALA A 360 10.97 18.47 15.60
N LEU A 361 11.18 17.87 14.41
CA LEU A 361 10.38 16.74 13.94
C LEU A 361 10.47 15.53 14.87
N SER A 362 11.66 15.24 15.42
CA SER A 362 11.83 14.13 16.35
C SER A 362 11.07 14.36 17.66
N GLN A 363 11.10 15.58 18.20
CA GLN A 363 10.38 15.94 19.43
C GLN A 363 8.86 15.84 19.20
N LEU A 364 8.37 16.38 18.09
CA LEU A 364 6.95 16.30 17.71
C LEU A 364 6.49 14.85 17.45
N SER A 365 7.36 14.00 16.89
CA SER A 365 7.05 12.58 16.69
C SER A 365 6.98 11.77 18.00
N THR A 366 7.71 12.19 19.04
CA THR A 366 7.69 11.51 20.35
C THR A 366 6.48 11.86 21.21
N THR A 367 5.88 13.03 20.99
CA THR A 367 4.68 13.49 21.69
C THR A 367 3.40 12.94 21.07
N GLN A 368 3.42 12.65 19.76
CA GLN A 368 2.29 12.01 19.11
C GLN A 368 2.28 10.53 19.44
N PRO A 369 1.22 10.00 20.09
CA PRO A 369 1.06 8.57 20.21
C PRO A 369 0.90 8.02 18.80
N THR A 370 1.99 7.49 18.23
CA THR A 370 1.90 6.65 17.03
C THR A 370 0.80 5.64 17.33
N PRO A 371 -0.32 5.62 16.57
CA PRO A 371 -1.35 4.63 16.79
C PRO A 371 -0.62 3.29 16.79
N GLN A 372 -0.69 2.53 17.88
CA GLN A 372 0.03 1.27 17.97
C GLN A 372 -0.51 0.37 16.85
N HIS A 373 0.20 0.32 15.72
CA HIS A 373 -0.28 -0.24 14.46
C HIS A 373 -0.25 -1.79 14.42
N LEU A 374 0.05 -2.45 15.55
CA LEU A 374 0.09 -3.92 15.59
C LEU A 374 -1.30 -4.55 15.44
N PRO A 375 -1.46 -5.59 14.61
CA PRO A 375 -1.16 -5.67 13.19
C PRO A 375 -2.51 -5.65 12.46
N LEU A 376 -2.89 -4.48 11.93
CA LEU A 376 -4.12 -4.31 11.15
C LEU A 376 -4.21 -5.28 9.96
N VAL A 377 -3.06 -5.57 9.35
CA VAL A 377 -2.93 -6.57 8.30
C VAL A 377 -3.31 -7.96 8.80
N VAL A 378 -3.04 -8.29 10.07
CA VAL A 378 -3.48 -9.53 10.70
C VAL A 378 -4.96 -9.50 11.03
N VAL A 379 -5.53 -8.40 11.53
CA VAL A 379 -6.98 -8.32 11.80
C VAL A 379 -7.80 -8.36 10.50
N ARG A 380 -7.36 -7.62 9.46
CA ARG A 380 -7.97 -7.63 8.12
C ARG A 380 -7.78 -8.98 7.44
N GLY A 381 -6.56 -9.53 7.48
CA GLY A 381 -6.24 -10.86 6.95
C GLY A 381 -7.06 -11.94 7.65
N MET A 382 -7.19 -11.90 8.98
CA MET A 382 -8.09 -12.78 9.72
C MET A 382 -9.53 -12.57 9.26
N LEU A 383 -10.08 -11.35 9.25
CA LEU A 383 -11.47 -11.13 8.87
C LEU A 383 -11.79 -11.60 7.44
N LEU A 384 -10.90 -11.38 6.48
CA LEU A 384 -11.05 -11.86 5.10
C LEU A 384 -10.86 -13.39 5.00
N ALA A 385 -9.86 -13.94 5.67
CA ALA A 385 -9.60 -15.39 5.76
C ALA A 385 -10.74 -16.15 6.46
N TRP A 386 -11.52 -15.49 7.32
CA TRP A 386 -12.69 -16.07 8.01
C TRP A 386 -14.00 -15.80 7.26
N ALA A 387 -14.07 -14.78 6.40
CA ALA A 387 -15.25 -14.48 5.59
C ALA A 387 -15.44 -15.42 4.38
N LEU A 388 -14.35 -15.91 3.77
CA LEU A 388 -14.45 -16.91 2.69
C LEU A 388 -14.94 -18.30 3.18
N PRO A 389 -14.50 -18.83 4.34
CA PRO A 389 -15.15 -19.97 5.00
C PRO A 389 -16.63 -19.74 5.28
N PHE A 390 -17.02 -18.50 5.59
CA PHE A 390 -18.41 -18.14 5.85
C PHE A 390 -19.28 -18.20 4.58
N THR A 391 -18.75 -17.74 3.44
CA THR A 391 -19.40 -17.87 2.14
C THR A 391 -19.49 -19.33 1.69
N LEU A 392 -18.38 -20.08 1.76
CA LEU A 392 -18.35 -21.51 1.43
C LEU A 392 -19.28 -22.32 2.32
N LEU A 393 -19.42 -21.93 3.59
CA LEU A 393 -20.40 -22.49 4.51
C LEU A 393 -21.83 -22.19 4.05
N LEU A 394 -22.17 -20.95 3.75
CA LEU A 394 -23.53 -20.57 3.33
C LEU A 394 -23.92 -21.29 2.04
N ILE A 395 -22.99 -21.36 1.07
CA ILE A 395 -23.17 -22.15 -0.16
C ILE A 395 -23.32 -23.64 0.17
N ALA A 396 -22.52 -24.19 1.07
CA ALA A 396 -22.66 -25.58 1.51
C ALA A 396 -24.01 -25.83 2.21
N ILE A 397 -24.47 -24.92 3.06
CA ILE A 397 -25.78 -25.00 3.75
C ILE A 397 -26.91 -24.92 2.72
N ALA A 398 -26.84 -23.99 1.76
CA ALA A 398 -27.83 -23.82 0.70
C ALA A 398 -27.87 -25.05 -0.24
N ALA A 399 -26.72 -25.54 -0.70
CA ALA A 399 -26.62 -26.74 -1.52
C ALA A 399 -27.10 -28.00 -0.78
N LEU A 400 -26.84 -28.09 0.52
CA LEU A 400 -27.27 -29.22 1.36
C LEU A 400 -28.72 -29.13 1.82
N ALA A 401 -29.33 -27.94 1.80
CA ALA A 401 -30.76 -27.72 1.99
C ALA A 401 -31.55 -27.99 0.70
N ALA A 402 -30.97 -27.67 -0.46
CA ALA A 402 -31.56 -27.91 -1.78
C ALA A 402 -31.52 -29.40 -2.20
N LEU A 403 -30.60 -30.21 -1.64
CA LEU A 403 -30.62 -31.66 -1.82
C LEU A 403 -31.88 -32.27 -1.17
N PRO A 404 -32.85 -32.78 -1.94
CA PRO A 404 -34.14 -33.21 -1.42
C PRO A 404 -33.97 -34.45 -0.53
N THR A 405 -33.88 -34.21 0.77
CA THR A 405 -34.04 -35.25 1.80
C THR A 405 -35.49 -35.73 1.91
N THR A 406 -36.41 -35.10 1.16
CA THR A 406 -37.86 -35.30 1.22
C THR A 406 -38.36 -36.65 0.70
N ARG A 407 -37.57 -37.44 -0.06
CA ARG A 407 -38.03 -38.75 -0.56
C ARG A 407 -37.58 -40.00 0.21
N VAL A 408 -36.77 -39.88 1.28
CA VAL A 408 -36.28 -41.07 2.01
C VAL A 408 -36.62 -41.04 3.52
N GLY A 409 -37.65 -40.27 3.89
CA GLY A 409 -38.10 -40.08 5.27
C GLY A 409 -38.81 -41.25 5.95
N ARG A 410 -38.80 -42.47 5.40
CA ARG A 410 -39.51 -43.63 5.99
C ARG A 410 -38.66 -44.81 6.45
N ILE A 411 -37.33 -44.74 6.39
CA ILE A 411 -36.49 -45.79 6.99
C ILE A 411 -36.02 -45.34 8.38
N ARG A 412 -36.98 -45.26 9.32
CA ARG A 412 -36.70 -45.23 10.77
C ARG A 412 -36.35 -46.64 11.20
N GLY A 413 -35.09 -47.03 11.12
CA GLY A 413 -34.70 -48.38 11.53
C GLY A 413 -33.24 -48.73 11.28
N ALA A 414 -32.31 -48.02 11.91
CA ALA A 414 -30.99 -48.53 12.31
C ALA A 414 -30.20 -47.39 12.97
N GLY A 415 -29.85 -47.58 14.25
CA GLY A 415 -29.25 -46.57 15.13
C GLY A 415 -27.80 -46.19 14.79
N SER A 416 -27.54 -45.58 13.64
CA SER A 416 -26.27 -44.90 13.41
C SER A 416 -26.23 -43.65 14.29
N ARG A 417 -25.68 -43.78 15.50
CA ARG A 417 -25.39 -42.62 16.34
C ARG A 417 -24.45 -41.70 15.55
N PRO A 418 -24.80 -40.40 15.39
CA PRO A 418 -23.95 -39.47 14.67
C PRO A 418 -22.56 -39.39 15.30
N LEU A 419 -21.56 -38.93 14.54
CA LEU A 419 -20.28 -38.56 15.17
C LEU A 419 -20.59 -37.56 16.30
N GLY A 420 -20.00 -37.81 17.46
CA GLY A 420 -20.02 -36.84 18.54
C GLY A 420 -19.26 -35.58 18.14
N SER A 421 -19.47 -34.50 18.88
CA SER A 421 -18.75 -33.24 18.70
C SER A 421 -17.24 -33.39 18.90
N VAL A 422 -16.80 -34.27 19.81
CA VAL A 422 -15.38 -34.45 20.17
C VAL A 422 -14.52 -34.92 18.99
N PRO A 423 -14.83 -36.01 18.26
CA PRO A 423 -14.05 -36.39 17.08
C PRO A 423 -14.02 -35.32 15.98
N ILE A 424 -15.11 -34.57 15.80
CA ILE A 424 -15.17 -33.48 14.82
C ILE A 424 -14.20 -32.37 15.24
N ALA A 425 -14.23 -31.96 16.51
CA ALA A 425 -13.30 -30.97 17.06
C ALA A 425 -11.83 -31.41 16.89
N ILE A 426 -11.50 -32.67 17.19
CA ILE A 426 -10.15 -33.21 16.99
C ILE A 426 -9.73 -33.08 15.51
N CYS A 427 -10.57 -33.49 14.56
CA CYS A 427 -10.24 -33.38 13.13
C CYS A 427 -9.97 -31.92 12.70
N TRP A 428 -10.76 -30.97 13.18
CA TRP A 428 -10.57 -29.55 12.88
C TRP A 428 -9.30 -28.97 13.52
N CYS A 429 -9.07 -29.25 14.81
CA CYS A 429 -7.87 -28.78 15.50
C CYS A 429 -6.60 -29.36 14.86
N THR A 430 -6.60 -30.64 14.50
CA THR A 430 -5.47 -31.26 13.80
C THR A 430 -5.24 -30.63 12.43
N ALA A 431 -6.30 -30.38 11.66
CA ALA A 431 -6.17 -29.79 10.34
C ALA A 431 -5.68 -28.33 10.38
N LEU A 432 -6.20 -27.52 11.31
CA LEU A 432 -5.74 -26.16 11.54
C LEU A 432 -4.28 -26.14 11.99
N LEU A 433 -3.91 -26.98 12.96
CA LEU A 433 -2.54 -27.08 13.45
C LEU A 433 -1.58 -27.52 12.34
N LEU A 434 -1.96 -28.53 11.54
CA LEU A 434 -1.12 -29.00 10.43
C LEU A 434 -0.94 -27.91 9.39
N SER A 435 -2.02 -27.27 8.98
CA SER A 435 -1.99 -26.23 7.96
C SER A 435 -1.21 -24.99 8.44
N PHE A 436 -1.47 -24.51 9.65
CA PHE A 436 -0.76 -23.37 10.21
C PHE A 436 0.72 -23.67 10.42
N THR A 437 1.07 -24.88 10.85
CA THR A 437 2.48 -25.32 10.96
C THR A 437 3.16 -25.33 9.59
N LEU A 438 2.54 -25.93 8.57
CA LEU A 438 3.17 -26.11 7.25
C LEU A 438 3.14 -24.86 6.36
N LEU A 439 2.09 -24.06 6.45
CA LEU A 439 1.85 -22.92 5.55
C LEU A 439 1.93 -21.57 6.27
N GLY A 440 2.07 -21.56 7.60
CA GLY A 440 2.31 -20.36 8.40
C GLY A 440 3.70 -20.38 9.04
N LEU A 441 3.92 -21.26 10.02
CA LEU A 441 5.16 -21.30 10.82
C LEU A 441 6.40 -21.68 10.00
N ALA A 442 6.27 -22.63 9.08
CA ALA A 442 7.35 -23.04 8.18
C ALA A 442 7.80 -21.91 7.23
N PRO A 443 6.93 -21.31 6.42
CA PRO A 443 7.32 -20.18 5.57
C PRO A 443 7.65 -18.90 6.35
N ALA A 444 7.22 -18.78 7.61
CA ALA A 444 7.69 -17.72 8.51
C ALA A 444 9.06 -18.01 9.16
N GLU A 445 9.72 -19.11 8.75
CA GLU A 445 11.02 -19.56 9.25
C GLU A 445 11.07 -19.77 10.78
N VAL A 446 9.91 -19.91 11.44
CA VAL A 446 9.81 -20.28 12.87
C VAL A 446 10.27 -21.73 13.06
N ILE A 447 10.03 -22.56 12.05
CA ILE A 447 10.53 -23.93 11.96
C ILE A 447 11.71 -23.90 11.01
N GLY A 448 12.91 -24.24 11.51
CA GLY A 448 14.12 -24.28 10.70
C GLY A 448 13.98 -25.21 9.48
N ARG A 449 14.67 -24.87 8.39
CA ARG A 449 14.57 -25.57 7.10
C ARG A 449 14.83 -27.07 7.22
N ASP A 450 15.79 -27.47 8.04
CA ASP A 450 16.11 -28.89 8.29
C ASP A 450 14.94 -29.64 8.93
N ALA A 451 14.24 -29.01 9.87
CA ALA A 451 13.06 -29.58 10.52
C ALA A 451 11.88 -29.69 9.54
N GLN A 452 11.71 -28.73 8.62
CA GLN A 452 10.70 -28.81 7.55
C GLN A 452 10.99 -29.97 6.60
N ASN A 453 12.23 -30.09 6.13
CA ASN A 453 12.66 -31.17 5.25
C ASN A 453 12.47 -32.54 5.93
N ALA A 454 12.87 -32.68 7.20
CA ALA A 454 12.66 -33.90 7.97
C ALA A 454 11.16 -34.23 8.13
N ALA A 455 10.33 -33.24 8.46
CA ALA A 455 8.89 -33.41 8.60
C ALA A 455 8.23 -33.82 7.28
N ALA A 456 8.61 -33.20 6.16
CA ALA A 456 8.11 -33.55 4.83
C ALA A 456 8.49 -34.99 4.45
N ILE A 457 9.73 -35.41 4.70
CA ILE A 457 10.19 -36.79 4.46
C ILE A 457 9.38 -37.78 5.31
N VAL A 458 9.20 -37.51 6.60
CA VAL A 458 8.39 -38.37 7.49
C VAL A 458 6.94 -38.47 7.00
N LEU A 459 6.34 -37.35 6.61
CA LEU A 459 4.93 -37.29 6.24
C LEU A 459 4.63 -37.85 4.85
N MET A 460 5.54 -37.66 3.88
CA MET A 460 5.38 -38.15 2.50
C MET A 460 5.90 -39.58 2.31
N VAL A 461 6.88 -40.03 3.09
CA VAL A 461 7.51 -41.35 2.92
C VAL A 461 7.17 -42.29 4.06
N ALA A 462 7.48 -41.91 5.30
CA ALA A 462 7.35 -42.83 6.44
C ALA A 462 5.89 -43.14 6.80
N VAL A 463 5.01 -42.14 6.81
CA VAL A 463 3.57 -42.33 7.15
C VAL A 463 2.84 -43.20 6.12
N PRO A 464 2.97 -42.98 4.80
CA PRO A 464 2.36 -43.87 3.80
C PRO A 464 2.91 -45.30 3.86
N LEU A 465 4.23 -45.47 4.01
CA LEU A 465 4.83 -46.79 4.16
C LEU A 465 4.34 -47.50 5.43
N GLY A 466 4.24 -46.79 6.54
CA GLY A 466 3.68 -47.30 7.80
C GLY A 466 2.20 -47.70 7.65
N LEU A 467 1.39 -46.90 6.96
CA LEU A 467 -0.01 -47.23 6.68
C LEU A 467 -0.14 -48.46 5.77
N ILE A 468 0.65 -48.55 4.71
CA ILE A 468 0.69 -49.72 3.81
C ILE A 468 1.07 -50.97 4.61
N ALA A 469 2.15 -50.90 5.41
CA ALA A 469 2.60 -52.01 6.24
C ALA A 469 1.54 -52.43 7.26
N THR A 470 0.90 -51.45 7.95
CA THR A 470 -0.14 -51.73 8.95
C THR A 470 -1.37 -52.37 8.31
N VAL A 471 -1.81 -51.90 7.14
CA VAL A 471 -2.94 -52.49 6.40
C VAL A 471 -2.58 -53.90 5.91
N ALA A 472 -1.36 -54.12 5.43
CA ALA A 472 -0.86 -55.43 5.03
C ALA A 472 -0.84 -56.42 6.21
N ILE A 473 -0.25 -56.03 7.34
CA ILE A 473 -0.18 -56.84 8.58
C ILE A 473 -1.58 -57.13 9.14
N TRP A 474 -2.45 -56.13 9.22
CA TRP A 474 -3.82 -56.30 9.71
C TRP A 474 -4.62 -57.28 8.86
N ARG A 475 -4.43 -57.26 7.53
CA ARG A 475 -5.07 -58.22 6.62
C ARG A 475 -4.50 -59.63 6.74
N LEU A 476 -3.17 -59.76 6.83
CA LEU A 476 -2.51 -61.04 7.06
C LEU A 476 -3.02 -61.70 8.35
N ARG A 477 -3.23 -60.91 9.42
CA ARG A 477 -3.74 -61.41 10.70
C ARG A 477 -5.21 -61.82 10.69
N ARG A 478 -6.05 -61.30 9.79
CA ARG A 478 -7.51 -61.57 9.82
C ARG A 478 -7.96 -62.79 8.99
N GLY A 479 -7.05 -63.52 8.34
CA GLY A 479 -7.38 -64.74 7.59
C GLY A 479 -8.42 -64.56 6.48
N ALA A 480 -8.80 -63.31 6.15
CA ALA A 480 -9.85 -63.00 5.22
C ALA A 480 -9.31 -63.20 3.80
N GLY A 481 -9.78 -64.27 3.17
CA GLY A 481 -9.61 -64.72 1.78
C GLY A 481 -8.73 -63.88 0.86
N ARG A 482 -7.80 -64.57 0.19
CA ARG A 482 -6.92 -64.11 -0.89
C ARG A 482 -7.44 -62.82 -1.55
N PRO A 483 -6.85 -61.65 -1.30
CA PRO A 483 -7.15 -60.50 -2.14
C PRO A 483 -6.80 -60.89 -3.57
N ARG A 484 -7.61 -60.51 -4.56
CA ARG A 484 -7.10 -60.46 -5.94
C ARG A 484 -5.95 -59.47 -5.87
N PHE A 485 -4.73 -60.00 -5.86
CA PHE A 485 -3.41 -59.34 -5.81
C PHE A 485 -3.38 -58.02 -6.60
N ARG A 486 -4.14 -57.98 -7.70
CA ARG A 486 -4.47 -56.80 -8.51
C ARG A 486 -4.92 -55.56 -7.71
N THR A 487 -5.75 -55.67 -6.68
CA THR A 487 -6.25 -54.49 -5.92
C THR A 487 -5.18 -53.88 -5.02
N PHE A 488 -4.30 -54.72 -4.48
CA PHE A 488 -3.16 -54.27 -3.69
C PHE A 488 -2.12 -53.62 -4.61
N ILE A 489 -1.80 -54.26 -5.74
CA ILE A 489 -0.93 -53.68 -6.77
C ILE A 489 -1.49 -52.36 -7.29
N VAL A 490 -2.78 -52.28 -7.62
CA VAL A 490 -3.38 -51.03 -8.13
C VAL A 490 -3.34 -49.93 -7.07
N ALA A 491 -3.58 -50.23 -5.79
CA ALA A 491 -3.45 -49.23 -4.73
C ALA A 491 -1.99 -48.79 -4.52
N THR A 492 -1.03 -49.72 -4.53
CA THR A 492 0.40 -49.43 -4.37
C THR A 492 0.96 -48.70 -5.58
N VAL A 493 0.57 -49.08 -6.80
CA VAL A 493 0.94 -48.41 -8.05
C VAL A 493 0.26 -47.05 -8.15
N ALA A 494 -1.01 -46.90 -7.78
CA ALA A 494 -1.66 -45.59 -7.73
C ALA A 494 -1.01 -44.68 -6.68
N LEU A 495 -0.60 -45.20 -5.52
CA LEU A 495 0.15 -44.43 -4.52
C LEU A 495 1.57 -44.09 -5.00
N ALA A 496 2.24 -45.00 -5.69
CA ALA A 496 3.57 -44.78 -6.27
C ALA A 496 3.53 -43.81 -7.45
N VAL A 497 2.46 -43.84 -8.26
CA VAL A 497 2.21 -42.88 -9.33
C VAL A 497 1.80 -41.53 -8.76
N LEU A 498 0.96 -41.47 -7.73
CA LEU A 498 0.65 -40.22 -7.02
C LEU A 498 1.89 -39.63 -6.33
N ALA A 499 2.72 -40.47 -5.71
CA ALA A 499 4.00 -40.05 -5.15
C ALA A 499 4.96 -39.60 -6.25
N ARG A 500 4.97 -40.27 -7.42
CA ARG A 500 5.81 -39.88 -8.56
C ARG A 500 5.30 -38.64 -9.30
N VAL A 501 3.99 -38.41 -9.40
CA VAL A 501 3.40 -37.19 -9.96
C VAL A 501 3.62 -36.04 -9.00
N ALA A 502 3.44 -36.26 -7.69
CA ALA A 502 3.81 -35.30 -6.67
C ALA A 502 5.31 -35.01 -6.67
N THR A 503 6.19 -35.98 -6.94
CA THR A 503 7.62 -35.69 -7.07
C THR A 503 8.00 -35.14 -8.44
N VAL A 504 7.33 -35.44 -9.55
CA VAL A 504 7.75 -34.99 -10.90
C VAL A 504 7.18 -33.62 -11.26
N GLU A 505 5.97 -33.25 -10.81
CA GLU A 505 5.49 -31.86 -10.94
C GLU A 505 6.14 -30.91 -9.94
N PHE A 506 6.59 -31.40 -8.77
CA PHE A 506 7.42 -30.62 -7.84
C PHE A 506 8.93 -30.75 -8.06
N ALA A 507 9.42 -31.72 -8.85
CA ALA A 507 10.84 -31.88 -9.20
C ALA A 507 11.12 -31.60 -10.68
N LYS A 508 10.56 -30.51 -11.21
CA LYS A 508 11.39 -29.62 -12.02
C LYS A 508 12.12 -28.70 -11.04
N PRO A 509 13.36 -29.00 -10.61
CA PRO A 509 14.05 -28.13 -9.68
C PRO A 509 14.47 -26.87 -10.44
N PRO A 510 14.34 -25.72 -9.77
CA PRO A 510 15.55 -25.22 -9.16
C PRO A 510 15.45 -25.37 -7.65
N ARG A 511 16.46 -26.06 -7.09
CA ARG A 511 16.79 -26.22 -5.65
C ARG A 511 16.19 -27.43 -4.94
N ASN A 512 17.08 -28.14 -4.23
CA ASN A 512 16.92 -29.43 -3.55
C ASN A 512 16.10 -29.36 -2.26
N ASP A 513 15.15 -28.46 -2.18
CA ASP A 513 14.57 -28.12 -0.90
C ASP A 513 13.07 -28.42 -0.86
N LEU A 514 12.70 -29.35 0.03
CA LEU A 514 11.29 -29.62 0.40
C LEU A 514 10.75 -28.56 1.37
N TYR A 515 11.42 -27.40 1.51
CA TYR A 515 10.99 -26.30 2.37
C TYR A 515 9.87 -25.50 1.68
N VAL A 516 8.96 -24.94 2.48
CA VAL A 516 7.92 -24.03 1.99
C VAL A 516 8.48 -22.61 2.06
N PRO A 517 8.80 -21.95 0.93
CA PRO A 517 9.36 -20.60 0.97
C PRO A 517 8.39 -19.59 1.58
N PRO A 518 8.88 -18.49 2.17
CA PRO A 518 8.03 -17.32 2.36
C PRO A 518 7.42 -16.88 1.02
N ARG A 519 6.11 -16.60 0.99
CA ARG A 519 5.40 -16.12 -0.22
C ARG A 519 5.32 -14.60 -0.21
N SER A 520 5.41 -14.01 -1.41
CA SER A 520 5.10 -12.60 -1.65
C SER A 520 3.63 -12.32 -1.39
N PHE A 521 3.32 -11.10 -0.99
CA PHE A 521 1.95 -10.61 -0.87
C PHE A 521 1.82 -9.31 -1.66
N GLY A 522 0.79 -9.22 -2.49
CA GLY A 522 0.57 -8.03 -3.33
C GLY A 522 1.72 -7.72 -4.31
N GLY A 523 2.52 -8.71 -4.69
CA GLY A 523 3.65 -8.53 -5.61
C GLY A 523 4.97 -8.10 -4.95
N LEU A 524 5.01 -7.90 -3.62
CA LEU A 524 6.24 -7.55 -2.90
C LEU A 524 7.09 -8.79 -2.60
N ASP A 525 8.38 -8.76 -2.94
CA ASP A 525 9.36 -9.80 -2.62
C ASP A 525 9.35 -10.13 -1.12
N PRO A 526 9.29 -11.41 -0.70
CA PRO A 526 9.41 -11.77 0.70
C PRO A 526 10.68 -11.25 1.37
N ALA A 527 11.79 -11.11 0.64
CA ALA A 527 13.02 -10.50 1.14
C ALA A 527 12.85 -9.00 1.41
N VAL A 528 12.09 -8.30 0.57
CA VAL A 528 11.74 -6.88 0.79
C VAL A 528 10.79 -6.75 1.98
N LEU A 529 9.78 -7.63 2.10
CA LEU A 529 8.92 -7.71 3.29
C LEU A 529 9.72 -8.08 4.56
N ASN A 530 10.80 -8.85 4.40
CA ASN A 530 11.75 -9.19 5.46
C ASN A 530 12.67 -8.00 5.82
N GLU A 531 13.04 -7.15 4.85
CA GLU A 531 13.76 -5.89 5.10
C GLU A 531 12.87 -4.82 5.76
N PHE A 532 11.59 -4.76 5.40
CA PHE A 532 10.57 -4.02 6.17
C PHE A 532 10.17 -4.74 7.48
N GLY A 533 10.92 -5.78 7.84
CA GLY A 533 10.61 -6.79 8.85
C GLY A 533 10.36 -6.23 10.25
N ASP A 534 10.94 -5.11 10.64
CA ASP A 534 10.66 -4.56 11.98
C ASP A 534 9.17 -4.22 12.18
N LEU A 535 8.46 -3.83 11.11
CA LEU A 535 7.03 -3.54 11.15
C LEU A 535 6.14 -4.79 11.14
N PHE A 536 6.48 -5.80 10.32
CA PHE A 536 5.65 -7.00 10.11
C PHE A 536 6.09 -8.25 10.92
N GLN A 537 7.34 -8.28 11.38
CA GLN A 537 7.98 -9.36 12.15
C GLN A 537 8.21 -9.01 13.61
N SER A 538 7.65 -7.89 14.08
CA SER A 538 7.58 -7.55 15.51
C SER A 538 7.03 -8.71 16.39
N GLY A 539 6.38 -9.72 15.77
CA GLY A 539 6.35 -11.09 16.32
C GLY A 539 6.34 -12.17 15.23
N SER A 540 7.11 -13.25 15.44
CA SER A 540 7.19 -14.41 14.53
C SER A 540 5.84 -15.07 14.23
N LEU A 541 4.89 -14.98 15.17
CA LEU A 541 3.51 -15.47 15.00
C LEU A 541 2.66 -14.60 14.07
N THR A 542 2.87 -13.28 14.08
CA THR A 542 2.20 -12.33 13.18
C THR A 542 2.59 -12.64 11.74
N TRP A 543 3.88 -12.83 11.50
CA TRP A 543 4.42 -13.24 10.21
C TRP A 543 3.91 -14.62 9.77
N ALA A 544 3.83 -15.59 10.70
CA ALA A 544 3.23 -16.89 10.42
C ALA A 544 1.75 -16.82 10.03
N CYS A 545 0.95 -15.95 10.67
CA CYS A 545 -0.44 -15.73 10.27
C CYS A 545 -0.54 -15.12 8.87
N PHE A 546 0.35 -14.19 8.54
CA PHE A 546 0.41 -13.58 7.22
C PHE A 546 0.78 -14.59 6.13
N GLN A 547 1.80 -15.41 6.37
CA GLN A 547 2.19 -16.47 5.45
C GLN A 547 1.09 -17.51 5.29
N TRP A 548 0.42 -17.86 6.40
CA TRP A 548 -0.73 -18.77 6.36
C TRP A 548 -1.84 -18.25 5.47
N ASP A 549 -2.14 -16.95 5.49
CA ASP A 549 -3.11 -16.34 4.59
C ASP A 549 -2.61 -16.24 3.13
N ALA A 550 -1.35 -15.84 2.92
CA ALA A 550 -0.74 -15.75 1.59
C ALA A 550 -0.73 -17.11 0.85
N TYR A 551 -0.59 -18.22 1.58
CA TYR A 551 -0.71 -19.57 1.06
C TYR A 551 -2.16 -20.09 0.98
N SER A 552 -3.15 -19.27 1.34
CA SER A 552 -4.54 -19.70 1.50
C SER A 552 -4.67 -20.92 2.42
N GLY A 553 -3.83 -20.98 3.45
CA GLY A 553 -3.71 -22.12 4.34
C GLY A 553 -5.01 -22.42 5.07
N TRP A 554 -5.86 -21.43 5.33
CA TRP A 554 -7.20 -21.68 5.87
C TRP A 554 -8.07 -22.55 4.92
N VAL A 555 -7.92 -22.44 3.59
CA VAL A 555 -8.57 -23.37 2.62
C VAL A 555 -8.04 -24.78 2.82
N ALA A 556 -6.71 -24.92 2.90
CA ALA A 556 -6.06 -26.20 3.10
C ALA A 556 -6.47 -26.85 4.43
N ALA A 557 -6.62 -26.07 5.50
CA ALA A 557 -7.12 -26.51 6.79
C ALA A 557 -8.57 -27.03 6.69
N ILE A 558 -9.47 -26.30 6.02
CA ILE A 558 -10.86 -26.74 5.80
C ILE A 558 -10.91 -28.04 5.01
N ALA A 559 -10.19 -28.10 3.88
CA ALA A 559 -10.15 -29.29 3.03
C ALA A 559 -9.63 -30.51 3.82
N THR A 560 -8.54 -30.32 4.58
CA THR A 560 -7.95 -31.36 5.42
C THR A 560 -8.92 -31.81 6.52
N ALA A 561 -9.61 -30.89 7.19
CA ALA A 561 -10.57 -31.22 8.24
C ALA A 561 -11.74 -32.04 7.70
N LEU A 562 -12.30 -31.66 6.54
CA LEU A 562 -13.39 -32.39 5.90
C LEU A 562 -12.96 -33.79 5.46
N CYS A 563 -11.74 -33.95 4.93
CA CYS A 563 -11.15 -35.24 4.60
C CYS A 563 -10.99 -36.12 5.85
N LEU A 564 -10.45 -35.59 6.95
CA LEU A 564 -10.30 -36.31 8.21
C LEU A 564 -11.66 -36.76 8.77
N VAL A 565 -12.67 -35.89 8.74
CA VAL A 565 -14.04 -36.22 9.16
C VAL A 565 -14.65 -37.30 8.26
N ALA A 566 -14.41 -37.24 6.95
CA ALA A 566 -14.91 -38.24 6.00
C ALA A 566 -14.28 -39.62 6.26
N VAL A 567 -12.96 -39.66 6.45
CA VAL A 567 -12.22 -40.90 6.78
C VAL A 567 -12.68 -41.46 8.12
N TRP A 568 -12.81 -40.62 9.15
CA TRP A 568 -13.27 -41.06 10.47
C TRP A 568 -14.69 -41.63 10.42
N SER A 569 -15.59 -40.94 9.73
CA SER A 569 -16.97 -41.38 9.54
C SER A 569 -17.04 -42.72 8.81
N TRP A 570 -16.21 -42.88 7.77
CA TRP A 570 -16.09 -44.12 7.04
C TRP A 570 -15.55 -45.27 7.90
N LEU A 571 -14.47 -45.06 8.64
CA LEU A 571 -13.89 -46.06 9.54
C LEU A 571 -14.87 -46.48 10.63
N ARG A 572 -15.62 -45.53 11.21
CA ARG A 572 -16.65 -45.82 12.21
C ARG A 572 -17.81 -46.64 11.62
N SER A 573 -18.22 -46.34 10.39
CA SER A 573 -19.27 -47.10 9.68
C SER A 573 -18.91 -48.57 9.44
N ARG A 574 -17.61 -48.93 9.50
CA ARG A 574 -17.13 -50.31 9.40
C ARG A 574 -17.16 -51.07 10.73
N ARG A 575 -17.28 -50.38 11.87
CA ARG A 575 -17.26 -50.98 13.21
C ARG A 575 -18.65 -51.28 13.77
N THR A 576 -19.72 -50.91 13.07
CA THR A 576 -21.08 -51.30 13.45
C THR A 576 -21.25 -52.82 13.31
N PRO A 577 -21.55 -53.55 14.41
CA PRO A 577 -21.57 -55.01 14.45
C PRO A 577 -22.53 -55.63 13.42
N ASP A 578 -22.10 -56.75 12.85
CA ASP A 578 -22.50 -57.37 11.58
C ASP A 578 -23.97 -57.84 11.42
N GLY A 579 -24.88 -57.46 12.31
CA GLY A 579 -26.29 -57.89 12.24
C GLY A 579 -27.08 -57.28 11.07
N ILE A 580 -26.62 -56.16 10.50
CA ILE A 580 -27.30 -55.47 9.40
C ILE A 580 -26.24 -55.09 8.37
N ARG A 581 -26.20 -55.79 7.22
CA ARG A 581 -25.36 -55.42 6.06
C ARG A 581 -25.68 -53.98 5.64
N SER A 582 -24.94 -53.01 6.16
CA SER A 582 -25.10 -51.61 5.78
C SER A 582 -24.68 -51.47 4.32
N ASN A 583 -25.67 -51.27 3.44
CA ASN A 583 -25.45 -50.99 2.03
C ASN A 583 -24.50 -49.79 1.90
N TRP A 584 -23.59 -49.84 0.91
CA TRP A 584 -22.68 -48.74 0.55
C TRP A 584 -23.39 -47.37 0.57
N LYS A 585 -24.63 -47.31 0.06
CA LYS A 585 -25.45 -46.08 0.06
C LYS A 585 -25.66 -45.50 1.47
N THR A 586 -25.90 -46.35 2.47
CA THR A 586 -26.09 -45.94 3.87
C THR A 586 -24.78 -45.41 4.46
N ARG A 587 -23.64 -46.00 4.10
CA ARG A 587 -22.31 -45.54 4.55
C ARG A 587 -21.97 -44.18 3.97
N VAL A 588 -22.15 -44.00 2.66
CA VAL A 588 -21.96 -42.71 1.99
C VAL A 588 -22.87 -41.64 2.61
N ARG A 589 -24.14 -41.97 2.84
CA ARG A 589 -25.09 -41.02 3.46
C ARG A 589 -24.66 -40.63 4.88
N SER A 590 -24.20 -41.59 5.70
CA SER A 590 -23.69 -41.30 7.04
C SER A 590 -22.45 -40.41 6.99
N THR A 591 -21.52 -40.68 6.07
CA THR A 591 -20.33 -39.86 5.85
C THR A 591 -20.70 -38.44 5.41
N LEU A 592 -21.56 -38.29 4.40
CA LEU A 592 -22.03 -36.98 3.93
C LEU A 592 -22.76 -36.21 5.04
N THR A 593 -23.54 -36.89 5.88
CA THR A 593 -24.22 -36.26 7.02
C THR A 593 -23.23 -35.77 8.07
N GLY A 594 -22.17 -36.54 8.34
CA GLY A 594 -21.07 -36.16 9.24
C GLY A 594 -20.30 -34.94 8.72
N VAL A 595 -19.91 -34.97 7.44
CA VAL A 595 -19.25 -33.86 6.74
C VAL A 595 -20.12 -32.60 6.76
N ARG A 596 -21.42 -32.73 6.45
CA ARG A 596 -22.38 -31.61 6.50
C ARG A 596 -22.45 -30.97 7.88
N ARG A 597 -22.62 -31.77 8.94
CA ARG A 597 -22.71 -31.24 10.31
C ARG A 597 -21.41 -30.60 10.77
N SER A 598 -20.29 -31.19 10.38
CA SER A 598 -18.96 -30.65 10.64
C SER A 598 -18.76 -29.30 9.96
N ALA A 599 -19.06 -29.21 8.66
CA ALA A 599 -19.01 -27.95 7.91
C ALA A 599 -19.91 -26.90 8.55
N ALA A 600 -21.20 -27.23 8.79
CA ALA A 600 -22.17 -26.34 9.44
C ALA A 600 -21.68 -25.80 10.80
N GLY A 601 -21.10 -26.67 11.63
CA GLY A 601 -20.53 -26.27 12.92
C GLY A 601 -19.33 -25.35 12.77
N ALA A 602 -18.41 -25.66 11.87
CA ALA A 602 -17.21 -24.88 11.63
C ALA A 602 -17.52 -23.49 11.09
N GLY A 603 -18.41 -23.38 10.11
CA GLY A 603 -18.76 -22.05 9.62
C GLY A 603 -19.65 -21.26 10.56
N LEU A 604 -20.44 -21.90 11.44
CA LEU A 604 -21.10 -21.18 12.52
C LEU A 604 -20.09 -20.66 13.56
N ALA A 605 -19.03 -21.41 13.85
CA ALA A 605 -17.93 -20.91 14.66
C ALA A 605 -17.20 -19.74 13.96
N GLY A 606 -16.95 -19.85 12.65
CA GLY A 606 -16.40 -18.76 11.83
C GLY A 606 -17.28 -17.50 11.85
N LEU A 607 -18.60 -17.66 11.73
CA LEU A 607 -19.54 -16.54 11.86
C LEU A 607 -19.47 -15.88 13.24
N VAL A 608 -19.40 -16.67 14.31
CA VAL A 608 -19.28 -16.14 15.67
C VAL A 608 -17.98 -15.33 15.81
N VAL A 609 -16.86 -15.83 15.27
CA VAL A 609 -15.58 -15.10 15.25
C VAL A 609 -15.69 -13.81 14.45
N PHE A 610 -16.24 -13.87 13.24
CA PHE A 610 -16.46 -12.69 12.39
C PHE A 610 -17.31 -11.64 13.11
N LEU A 611 -18.49 -12.00 13.62
CA LEU A 611 -19.38 -11.05 14.29
C LEU A 611 -18.78 -10.53 15.61
N ALA A 612 -17.90 -11.29 16.27
CA ALA A 612 -17.19 -10.83 17.46
C ALA A 612 -16.09 -9.81 17.14
N LEU A 613 -15.37 -10.00 16.02
CA LEU A 613 -14.23 -9.16 15.63
C LEU A 613 -14.60 -7.95 14.76
N ALA A 614 -15.61 -8.09 13.89
CA ALA A 614 -16.03 -7.05 12.95
C ALA A 614 -16.31 -5.70 13.63
N PRO A 615 -17.00 -5.60 14.79
CA PRO A 615 -17.19 -4.31 15.47
C PRO A 615 -15.88 -3.61 15.84
N GLY A 616 -14.85 -4.36 16.25
CA GLY A 616 -13.53 -3.80 16.57
C GLY A 616 -12.83 -3.26 15.33
N TYR A 617 -12.90 -4.01 14.22
CA TYR A 617 -12.36 -3.58 12.94
C TYR A 617 -13.07 -2.35 12.38
N LEU A 618 -14.40 -2.26 12.48
CA LEU A 618 -15.14 -1.08 12.03
C LEU A 618 -14.77 0.18 12.81
N ARG A 619 -14.63 0.07 14.15
CA ARG A 619 -14.14 1.18 14.97
C ARG A 619 -12.73 1.59 14.59
N PHE A 620 -11.88 0.63 14.26
CA PHE A 620 -10.54 0.91 13.77
C PHE A 620 -10.57 1.65 12.43
N CYS A 621 -11.37 1.19 11.46
CA CYS A 621 -11.53 1.87 10.17
C CYS A 621 -12.06 3.29 10.36
N GLN A 622 -13.01 3.48 11.27
CA GLN A 622 -13.51 4.80 11.63
C GLN A 622 -12.40 5.65 12.27
N ALA A 623 -11.68 5.15 13.27
CA ALA A 623 -10.60 5.91 13.92
C ALA A 623 -9.47 6.25 12.94
N THR A 624 -9.18 5.39 11.96
CA THR A 624 -8.21 5.66 10.89
C THR A 624 -8.72 6.74 9.96
N TYR A 625 -9.99 6.65 9.54
CA TYR A 625 -10.65 7.69 8.76
C TYR A 625 -10.63 9.01 9.52
N ASP A 626 -11.09 9.04 10.77
CA ASP A 626 -11.12 10.24 11.61
C ASP A 626 -9.72 10.83 11.78
N SER A 627 -8.70 10.00 12.02
CA SER A 627 -7.31 10.44 12.13
C SER A 627 -6.76 11.01 10.82
N GLN A 628 -7.09 10.41 9.67
CA GLN A 628 -6.64 10.90 8.37
C GLN A 628 -7.38 12.17 7.97
N MET A 629 -8.68 12.25 8.24
CA MET A 629 -9.47 13.46 7.99
C MET A 629 -9.07 14.59 8.93
N ALA A 630 -8.80 14.29 10.21
CA ALA A 630 -8.26 15.24 11.17
C ALA A 630 -6.88 15.72 10.72
N PHE A 631 -5.98 14.83 10.32
CA PHE A 631 -4.67 15.20 9.76
C PHE A 631 -4.81 16.21 8.62
N SER A 632 -5.74 15.97 7.69
CA SER A 632 -5.99 16.84 6.54
C SER A 632 -6.78 18.12 6.86
N LEU A 633 -7.35 18.26 8.05
CA LEU A 633 -8.09 19.45 8.50
C LEU A 633 -7.31 20.30 9.51
N GLU A 634 -6.52 19.64 10.36
CA GLU A 634 -5.68 20.22 11.43
C GLU A 634 -4.27 20.57 10.92
N ASP A 635 -4.03 20.53 9.62
CA ASP A 635 -2.73 20.83 9.03
C ASP A 635 -2.22 22.21 9.47
N VAL A 636 -3.11 23.21 9.57
CA VAL A 636 -2.77 24.54 10.11
C VAL A 636 -2.25 24.47 11.57
N ASP A 637 -2.90 23.69 12.43
CA ASP A 637 -2.50 23.58 13.84
C ASP A 637 -1.18 22.82 13.98
N ARG A 638 -0.98 21.76 13.19
CA ARG A 638 0.28 21.02 13.14
C ARG A 638 1.45 21.87 12.65
N ARG A 639 1.20 22.74 11.67
CA ARG A 639 2.22 23.72 11.23
C ARG A 639 2.56 24.68 12.34
N ASN A 640 1.56 25.20 13.06
CA ASN A 640 1.79 26.07 14.20
C ASN A 640 2.58 25.34 15.31
N GLU A 641 2.28 24.06 15.57
CA GLU A 641 3.04 23.21 16.50
C GLU A 641 4.48 23.01 16.02
N LEU A 642 4.69 22.65 14.75
CA LEU A 642 6.03 22.45 14.19
C LEU A 642 6.84 23.76 14.20
N GLN A 643 6.23 24.89 13.86
CA GLN A 643 6.87 26.20 13.98
C GLN A 643 7.22 26.52 15.43
N ALA A 644 6.33 26.20 16.38
CA ALA A 644 6.60 26.40 17.79
C ALA A 644 7.77 25.53 18.26
N GLU A 645 7.86 24.29 17.82
CA GLU A 645 8.98 23.38 18.12
C GLU A 645 10.28 23.84 17.47
N ILE A 646 10.25 24.29 16.20
CA ILE A 646 11.42 24.88 15.53
C ILE A 646 11.92 26.09 16.32
N ARG A 647 11.00 27.01 16.69
CA ARG A 647 11.34 28.18 17.51
C ARG A 647 11.85 27.78 18.90
N ALA A 648 11.30 26.72 19.49
CA ALA A 648 11.74 26.21 20.79
C ALA A 648 13.19 25.71 20.70
N VAL A 649 13.51 24.91 19.69
CA VAL A 649 14.87 24.44 19.41
C VAL A 649 15.82 25.61 19.17
N GLU A 650 15.43 26.57 18.33
CA GLU A 650 16.24 27.77 18.04
C GLU A 650 16.46 28.66 19.26
N SER A 651 15.47 28.70 20.18
CA SER A 651 15.54 29.50 21.40
C SER A 651 16.40 28.89 22.50
N ASP A 652 16.69 27.58 22.45
CA ASP A 652 17.55 26.89 23.42
C ASP A 652 19.04 27.11 23.07
N PRO A 653 19.78 27.97 23.82
CA PRO A 653 21.16 28.31 23.46
C PRO A 653 22.12 27.13 23.66
N ALA A 654 21.81 26.21 24.59
CA ALA A 654 22.65 25.05 24.86
C ALA A 654 22.52 24.02 23.74
N LEU A 655 21.27 23.73 23.33
CA LEU A 655 20.98 22.87 22.21
C LEU A 655 21.54 23.46 20.91
N MET A 656 21.30 24.73 20.61
CA MET A 656 21.84 25.37 19.41
C MET A 656 23.37 25.39 19.37
N LYS A 657 24.04 25.55 20.51
CA LYS A 657 25.51 25.42 20.58
C LYS A 657 25.96 24.00 20.22
N GLN A 658 25.26 22.97 20.70
CA GLN A 658 25.52 21.58 20.35
C GLN A 658 25.28 21.32 18.86
N LEU A 659 24.14 21.74 18.32
CA LEU A 659 23.80 21.57 16.90
C LEU A 659 24.80 22.28 15.99
N ARG A 660 25.25 23.50 16.34
CA ARG A 660 26.32 24.22 15.63
C ARG A 660 27.66 23.48 15.64
N GLN A 661 28.03 22.91 16.79
CA GLN A 661 29.25 22.12 16.88
C GLN A 661 29.18 20.87 16.02
N GLU A 662 28.02 20.19 16.01
CA GLU A 662 27.79 19.04 15.14
C GLU A 662 27.80 19.45 13.66
N ALA A 663 27.16 20.55 13.29
CA ALA A 663 27.14 21.10 11.93
C ALA A 663 28.56 21.40 11.42
N ARG A 664 29.40 22.05 12.23
CA ARG A 664 30.84 22.24 11.93
C ARG A 664 31.57 20.92 11.78
N GLY A 665 31.26 19.94 12.61
CA GLY A 665 31.82 18.58 12.51
C GLY A 665 31.41 17.84 11.24
N ARG A 666 30.22 18.10 10.68
CA ARG A 666 29.78 17.56 9.39
C ARG A 666 30.44 18.31 8.23
N ALA A 667 30.43 19.65 8.28
CA ALA A 667 31.05 20.50 7.24
C ALA A 667 32.55 20.20 7.05
N SER A 668 33.27 19.92 8.14
CA SER A 668 34.71 19.61 8.11
C SER A 668 35.04 18.18 7.63
N ARG A 669 34.16 17.19 7.82
CA ARG A 669 34.42 15.78 7.46
C ARG A 669 34.53 15.53 5.95
N GLY A 670 34.05 16.46 5.12
CA GLY A 670 34.36 16.54 3.69
C GLY A 670 33.91 15.38 2.81
N SER A 671 33.22 14.38 3.34
CA SER A 671 32.53 13.37 2.53
C SER A 671 31.30 12.84 3.24
N LEU A 672 30.18 12.85 2.53
CA LEU A 672 29.02 12.03 2.88
C LEU A 672 29.40 10.56 2.79
N SER A 673 28.83 9.74 3.68
CA SER A 673 28.99 8.30 3.60
C SER A 673 28.51 7.75 2.26
N ASN A 674 29.08 6.65 1.78
CA ASN A 674 28.63 6.01 0.54
C ASN A 674 27.12 5.65 0.56
N ARG A 675 26.57 5.42 1.77
CA ARG A 675 25.13 5.19 1.97
C ARG A 675 24.31 6.45 1.68
N GLU A 676 24.76 7.61 2.15
CA GLU A 676 24.11 8.90 1.90
C GLU A 676 24.21 9.27 0.41
N LYS A 677 25.37 9.07 -0.21
CA LYS A 677 25.54 9.30 -1.66
C LYS A 677 24.58 8.45 -2.50
N ARG A 678 24.46 7.15 -2.20
CA ARG A 678 23.51 6.26 -2.90
C ARG A 678 22.05 6.68 -2.68
N ARG A 679 21.71 7.10 -1.45
CA ARG A 679 20.37 7.58 -1.12
C ARG A 679 20.03 8.86 -1.89
N LEU A 680 20.96 9.80 -1.98
CA LEU A 680 20.79 11.07 -2.69
C LEU A 680 20.74 10.85 -4.21
N ASN A 681 21.58 9.99 -4.77
CA ASN A 681 21.52 9.65 -6.20
C ASN A 681 20.19 8.98 -6.57
N GLY A 682 19.61 8.18 -5.69
CA GLY A 682 18.26 7.63 -5.88
C GLY A 682 17.13 8.66 -5.77
N LEU A 683 17.37 9.80 -5.12
CA LEU A 683 16.42 10.93 -5.07
C LEU A 683 16.56 11.86 -6.28
N LEU A 684 17.75 11.98 -6.86
CA LEU A 684 18.06 12.79 -8.05
C LEU A 684 17.72 12.11 -9.38
N LEU A 685 17.50 10.81 -9.36
CA LEU A 685 16.97 10.03 -10.47
C LEU A 685 15.48 9.78 -10.21
N PRO A 686 14.58 10.77 -10.46
CA PRO A 686 13.19 10.38 -10.67
C PRO A 686 13.25 9.46 -11.89
N ASN A 687 12.70 8.26 -11.77
CA ASN A 687 12.50 7.39 -12.93
C ASN A 687 12.05 8.27 -14.09
N ALA A 688 12.86 8.31 -15.16
CA ALA A 688 12.60 9.10 -16.34
C ALA A 688 11.13 8.88 -16.76
N PRO A 689 10.42 9.94 -17.23
CA PRO A 689 9.00 9.86 -17.58
C PRO A 689 8.62 8.60 -18.37
#